data_AF-A0A252E108-F1
#
_entry.id   AF-A0A252E108-F1
#
_cell.length_a   1.000
_cell.length_b   1.000
_cell.length_c   1.000
_cell.angle_alpha   90.00
_cell.angle_beta   90.00
_cell.angle_gamma   90.00
#
_symmetry.space_group_name_H-M   'P 1'
#
loop_
_entity.id
_entity.type
_entity.pdbx_description
1 polymer ?
#
loop_
_entity_poly.entity_id
_entity_poly.type
_entity_poly.pdbx_seq_one_letter_code
_entity_poly.pdbx_strand_id
1 'polypeptide(L)'
;MTSPDTVIWLQERTPLGILSPAVLEAIAQVMELQVVPEGSTLVSEGTQPEAVYIVQDGHLESETSKTNSALPRGFLPGEVINLKELLLDELTPFAITTLNECHLWVTPADKFRTLATQYPEINQAVSRVLAQELAEATSALSYQQERALALRPYLVTKAQRGIVGTSRYAVRLREQIREAASDRLSVEIFGEPGLEKDNIAALIHFSSPMRREPIIKVNCGILQTSGADLFGRAGGKPGLLEWLGEGTLVLNNIQELPPELLPAVAQLVQTDTYTPVTRPGEPKAEPRDNRARILIVSEKTQSIIERCVCHVIKVPPLRVRKADIQAQVEYYTSLYSRARGLAKPHITPEALRRLQAYDFPGNLKELKNLVERAIVQAGEGKELTEEIFWSAEPKKKQFRVNLLNVYPRLRRFLRSDWWPDRINYGFTVVAFALLVGVLFIGPQTRDRNFALNLFWAWWWPFFLFLFPFLGRIWCSVCPFMIYGEITQKLSLWLFPRKLKRWPREEAEKWGGWFLFGLFTLIFLWEELWDLENTAYLSACLLLLITAGAMIFSAIFERRFWCRYLCPIGGMNGLFAKLSMTELRAQQGICSATCTTYQCYKGGPQKGEGMETNGCPLYSHPAQLEDNRDCVLCMTCLKACPHRSVEFNLRPPGIELWTTHVPRSYEVALLFLLLGGVYLHRLPELQAWLGLNLDLTVFWQHLGLSLLVLLIPVAIAFAAYGLIQLLNFGRKPKAFIELAYGYLPLVLGANLAHYLRLGLGEGGRILPVAFATFGLHGEQLPLLVAHPAVIAFLQGSTLIFSVLLTIVLTQKIARQPLKTLLWQHLGAIGLGASMWAIIVF
;
A
#
# COMPACT_ATOMS: atom_id res chain seq x y z
N MET A 1 -83.47 -24.55 -19.03
CA MET A 1 -83.43 -24.97 -17.62
C MET A 1 -84.71 -24.50 -16.95
N THR A 2 -85.32 -25.28 -16.06
CA THR A 2 -86.43 -24.78 -15.24
C THR A 2 -85.89 -23.75 -14.23
N SER A 3 -86.69 -22.80 -13.76
CA SER A 3 -86.25 -21.80 -12.75
C SER A 3 -85.50 -22.40 -11.56
N PRO A 4 -85.89 -23.58 -11.02
CA PRO A 4 -85.14 -24.27 -9.96
C PRO A 4 -83.73 -24.74 -10.38
N ASP A 5 -83.57 -25.26 -11.60
CA ASP A 5 -82.28 -25.80 -12.07
C ASP A 5 -81.23 -24.70 -12.27
N THR A 6 -81.66 -23.51 -12.69
CA THR A 6 -80.77 -22.34 -12.88
C THR A 6 -80.26 -21.82 -11.53
N VAL A 7 -81.12 -21.81 -10.50
CA VAL A 7 -80.74 -21.38 -9.14
C VAL A 7 -79.69 -22.34 -8.54
N ILE A 8 -79.89 -23.65 -8.68
CA ILE A 8 -78.92 -24.66 -8.23
C ILE A 8 -77.58 -24.48 -8.96
N TRP A 9 -77.62 -24.25 -10.28
CA TRP A 9 -76.41 -24.04 -11.06
C TRP A 9 -75.64 -22.78 -10.61
N LEU A 10 -76.34 -21.66 -10.40
CA LEU A 10 -75.73 -20.44 -9.86
C LEU A 10 -75.10 -20.67 -8.49
N GLN A 11 -75.76 -21.46 -7.63
CA GLN A 11 -75.28 -21.75 -6.29
C GLN A 11 -74.02 -22.62 -6.28
N GLU A 12 -73.93 -23.63 -7.14
CA GLU A 12 -72.82 -24.59 -7.14
C GLU A 12 -71.65 -24.19 -8.06
N ARG A 13 -71.92 -23.41 -9.11
CA ARG A 13 -70.95 -23.18 -10.20
C ARG A 13 -70.48 -21.74 -10.31
N THR A 14 -70.97 -20.80 -9.50
CA THR A 14 -70.56 -19.40 -9.57
C THR A 14 -70.18 -18.84 -8.19
N PRO A 15 -69.37 -17.76 -8.14
CA PRO A 15 -69.12 -17.01 -6.90
C PRO A 15 -70.38 -16.45 -6.23
N LEU A 16 -71.53 -16.44 -6.92
CA LEU A 16 -72.81 -15.98 -6.38
C LEU A 16 -73.44 -16.97 -5.39
N GLY A 17 -72.89 -18.19 -5.23
CA GLY A 17 -73.39 -19.17 -4.25
C GLY A 17 -73.32 -18.72 -2.78
N ILE A 18 -72.69 -17.58 -2.50
CA ILE A 18 -72.68 -16.91 -1.20
C ILE A 18 -74.05 -16.23 -0.91
N LEU A 19 -74.85 -15.95 -1.94
CA LEU A 19 -76.15 -15.29 -1.84
C LEU A 19 -77.27 -16.25 -1.41
N SER A 20 -78.26 -15.72 -0.70
CA SER A 20 -79.44 -16.49 -0.29
C SER A 20 -80.25 -17.00 -1.50
N PRO A 21 -80.97 -18.14 -1.36
CA PRO A 21 -81.75 -18.72 -2.45
C PRO A 21 -82.78 -17.75 -3.06
N ALA A 22 -83.36 -16.86 -2.25
CA ALA A 22 -84.33 -15.86 -2.71
C ALA A 22 -83.69 -14.82 -3.65
N VAL A 23 -82.44 -14.45 -3.41
CA VAL A 23 -81.69 -13.51 -4.26
C VAL A 23 -81.25 -14.20 -5.55
N LEU A 24 -80.78 -15.44 -5.46
CA LEU A 24 -80.42 -16.23 -6.64
C LEU A 24 -81.63 -16.48 -7.55
N GLU A 25 -82.82 -16.71 -6.98
CA GLU A 25 -84.07 -16.85 -7.73
C GLU A 25 -84.46 -15.53 -8.43
N ALA A 26 -84.30 -14.39 -7.75
CA ALA A 26 -84.53 -13.07 -8.35
C ALA A 26 -83.54 -12.75 -9.49
N ILE A 27 -82.28 -13.14 -9.35
CA ILE A 27 -81.26 -13.00 -10.40
C ILE A 27 -81.60 -13.92 -11.58
N ALA A 28 -81.94 -15.19 -11.33
CA ALA A 28 -82.30 -16.15 -12.37
C ALA A 28 -83.53 -15.73 -13.21
N GLN A 29 -84.46 -14.96 -12.64
CA GLN A 29 -85.64 -14.45 -13.34
C GLN A 29 -85.35 -13.33 -14.36
N VAL A 30 -84.26 -12.58 -14.18
CA VAL A 30 -83.89 -11.46 -15.07
C VAL A 30 -82.73 -11.79 -16.01
N MET A 31 -82.11 -12.96 -15.82
CA MET A 31 -81.04 -13.47 -16.67
C MET A 31 -81.61 -14.00 -17.98
N GLU A 32 -80.98 -13.62 -19.08
CA GLU A 32 -81.32 -14.09 -20.42
C GLU A 32 -80.13 -14.87 -21.00
N LEU A 33 -80.39 -16.04 -21.57
CA LEU A 33 -79.34 -16.83 -22.21
C LEU A 33 -79.04 -16.23 -23.59
N GLN A 34 -77.79 -15.85 -23.81
CA GLN A 34 -77.30 -15.32 -25.08
C GLN A 34 -76.18 -16.22 -25.62
N VAL A 35 -76.33 -16.62 -26.89
CA VAL A 35 -75.28 -17.32 -27.63
C VAL A 35 -74.46 -16.28 -28.38
N VAL A 36 -73.17 -16.20 -28.08
CA VAL A 36 -72.24 -15.23 -28.68
C VAL A 36 -71.26 -15.99 -29.59
N PRO A 37 -71.20 -15.66 -30.90
CA PRO A 37 -70.33 -16.37 -31.84
C PRO A 37 -68.85 -16.06 -31.59
N GLU A 38 -67.97 -16.93 -32.09
CA GLU A 38 -66.52 -16.79 -32.04
C GLU A 38 -66.04 -15.44 -32.61
N GLY A 39 -65.02 -14.84 -31.99
CA GLY A 39 -64.40 -13.59 -32.44
C GLY A 39 -65.20 -12.32 -32.11
N SER A 40 -66.26 -12.42 -31.31
CA SER A 40 -67.06 -11.28 -30.90
C SER A 40 -66.46 -10.58 -29.69
N THR A 41 -66.42 -9.25 -29.69
CA THR A 41 -66.05 -8.45 -28.52
C THR A 41 -67.24 -8.36 -27.57
N LEU A 42 -67.13 -9.00 -26.41
CA LEU A 42 -68.15 -9.00 -25.37
C LEU A 42 -68.10 -7.73 -24.52
N VAL A 43 -66.89 -7.28 -24.19
CA VAL A 43 -66.64 -6.09 -23.37
C VAL A 43 -65.58 -5.25 -24.07
N SER A 44 -65.79 -3.94 -24.18
CA SER A 44 -64.80 -2.99 -24.69
C SER A 44 -64.04 -2.35 -23.52
N GLU A 45 -62.75 -2.04 -23.68
CA GLU A 45 -61.98 -1.32 -22.65
C GLU A 45 -62.45 0.14 -22.52
N GLY A 46 -62.57 0.62 -21.28
CA GLY A 46 -62.86 2.04 -20.98
C GLY A 46 -64.32 2.45 -21.17
N THR A 47 -65.24 1.51 -21.29
CA THR A 47 -66.68 1.77 -21.41
C THR A 47 -67.40 1.49 -20.09
N GLN A 48 -68.62 2.02 -19.93
CA GLN A 48 -69.49 1.60 -18.83
C GLN A 48 -69.98 0.16 -19.10
N PRO A 49 -70.06 -0.71 -18.08
CA PRO A 49 -70.53 -2.08 -18.26
C PRO A 49 -72.02 -2.09 -18.65
N GLU A 50 -72.31 -2.66 -19.82
CA GLU A 50 -73.67 -2.72 -20.38
C GLU A 50 -74.53 -3.82 -19.73
N ALA A 51 -73.88 -4.88 -19.23
CA ALA A 51 -74.51 -6.00 -18.54
C ALA A 51 -73.50 -6.74 -17.64
N VAL A 52 -74.03 -7.56 -16.74
CA VAL A 52 -73.28 -8.61 -16.03
C VAL A 52 -73.39 -9.89 -16.84
N TYR A 53 -72.24 -10.52 -17.14
CA TYR A 53 -72.18 -11.75 -17.91
C TYR A 53 -71.71 -12.90 -17.02
N ILE A 54 -72.37 -14.06 -17.08
CA ILE A 54 -71.92 -15.28 -16.42
C ILE A 54 -71.63 -16.32 -17.49
N VAL A 55 -70.41 -16.85 -17.49
CA VAL A 55 -69.98 -17.83 -18.49
C VAL A 55 -70.63 -19.17 -18.18
N GLN A 56 -71.53 -19.66 -19.02
CA GLN A 56 -72.12 -20.99 -18.86
C GLN A 56 -71.23 -22.06 -19.50
N ASP A 57 -70.77 -21.81 -20.72
CA ASP A 57 -69.89 -22.68 -21.50
C ASP A 57 -69.15 -21.85 -22.57
N GLY A 58 -67.97 -22.31 -23.00
CA GLY A 58 -67.09 -21.60 -23.94
C GLY A 58 -65.86 -20.94 -23.31
N HIS A 59 -65.00 -20.36 -24.15
CA HIS A 59 -63.73 -19.74 -23.77
C HIS A 59 -63.69 -18.27 -24.17
N LEU A 60 -63.42 -17.41 -23.19
CA LEU A 60 -63.18 -15.98 -23.41
C LEU A 60 -61.77 -15.64 -22.96
N GLU A 61 -61.20 -14.60 -23.56
CA GLU A 61 -59.89 -14.07 -23.18
C GLU A 61 -59.92 -12.54 -23.13
N SER A 62 -59.22 -11.96 -22.16
CA SER A 62 -59.01 -10.52 -22.10
C SER A 62 -57.84 -10.11 -23.02
N GLU A 63 -58.02 -9.08 -23.82
CA GLU A 63 -56.93 -8.53 -24.63
C GLU A 63 -55.92 -7.73 -23.79
N THR A 64 -54.64 -7.89 -24.10
CA THR A 64 -53.57 -7.04 -23.55
C THR A 64 -53.66 -5.61 -24.08
N SER A 65 -54.00 -4.66 -23.20
CA SER A 65 -54.03 -3.23 -23.50
C SER A 65 -52.61 -2.62 -23.55
N LYS A 66 -52.44 -1.55 -24.35
CA LYS A 66 -51.20 -0.74 -24.37
C LYS A 66 -50.98 0.05 -23.07
N THR A 67 -52.03 0.28 -22.30
CA THR A 67 -52.01 1.05 -21.04
C THR A 67 -51.89 0.19 -19.79
N ASN A 68 -52.14 -1.12 -19.88
CA ASN A 68 -52.11 -2.03 -18.74
C ASN A 68 -51.35 -3.31 -19.09
N SER A 69 -50.17 -3.50 -18.50
CA SER A 69 -49.22 -4.60 -18.78
C SER A 69 -49.60 -5.96 -18.19
N ALA A 70 -50.89 -6.22 -17.94
CA ALA A 70 -51.35 -7.51 -17.43
C ALA A 70 -51.38 -8.54 -18.57
N LEU A 71 -50.94 -9.78 -18.29
CA LEU A 71 -51.02 -10.88 -19.25
C LEU A 71 -52.49 -11.18 -19.61
N PRO A 72 -52.77 -11.71 -20.82
CA PRO A 72 -54.11 -12.14 -21.20
C PRO A 72 -54.67 -13.13 -20.17
N ARG A 73 -55.88 -12.87 -19.68
CA ARG A 73 -56.60 -13.72 -18.72
C ARG A 73 -57.70 -14.47 -19.46
N GLY A 74 -57.65 -15.79 -19.43
CA GLY A 74 -58.76 -16.63 -19.86
C GLY A 74 -59.85 -16.69 -18.78
N PHE A 75 -61.12 -16.69 -19.20
CA PHE A 75 -62.26 -16.85 -18.31
C PHE A 75 -62.81 -18.28 -18.37
N LEU A 76 -63.15 -18.83 -17.21
CA LEU A 76 -63.65 -20.20 -17.08
C LEU A 76 -65.19 -20.23 -16.90
N PRO A 77 -65.87 -21.33 -17.27
CA PRO A 77 -67.27 -21.54 -16.94
C PRO A 77 -67.54 -21.32 -15.45
N GLY A 78 -68.52 -20.47 -15.14
CA GLY A 78 -68.89 -20.06 -13.79
C GLY A 78 -68.37 -18.70 -13.35
N GLU A 79 -67.41 -18.10 -14.04
CA GLU A 79 -66.95 -16.74 -13.73
C GLU A 79 -67.99 -15.68 -14.10
N VAL A 80 -68.04 -14.63 -13.28
CA VAL A 80 -68.93 -13.47 -13.46
C VAL A 80 -68.11 -12.27 -13.90
N ILE A 81 -68.48 -11.70 -15.04
CA ILE A 81 -67.81 -10.58 -15.70
C ILE A 81 -68.63 -9.29 -15.44
N ASN A 82 -67.94 -8.17 -15.25
CA ASN A 82 -68.49 -6.83 -15.00
C ASN A 82 -69.26 -6.64 -13.68
N LEU A 83 -69.28 -7.65 -12.80
CA LEU A 83 -70.01 -7.57 -11.53
C LEU A 83 -69.49 -6.44 -10.64
N LYS A 84 -68.16 -6.33 -10.50
CA LYS A 84 -67.52 -5.28 -9.70
C LYS A 84 -67.72 -3.91 -10.36
N GLU A 85 -67.41 -3.82 -11.65
CA GLU A 85 -67.43 -2.60 -12.44
C GLU A 85 -68.83 -1.97 -12.40
N LEU A 86 -69.87 -2.80 -12.54
CA LEU A 86 -71.26 -2.33 -12.52
C LEU A 86 -71.70 -1.84 -11.14
N LEU A 87 -71.29 -2.51 -10.06
CA LEU A 87 -71.72 -2.16 -8.69
C LEU A 87 -70.95 -0.97 -8.12
N LEU A 88 -69.70 -0.77 -8.55
CA LEU A 88 -68.84 0.35 -8.12
C LEU A 88 -68.86 1.54 -9.09
N ASP A 89 -69.60 1.45 -10.18
CA ASP A 89 -69.69 2.47 -11.24
C ASP A 89 -68.33 2.78 -11.91
N GLU A 90 -67.48 1.75 -12.02
CA GLU A 90 -66.16 1.82 -12.65
C GLU A 90 -66.24 1.48 -14.16
N LEU A 91 -65.32 2.04 -14.95
CA LEU A 91 -65.16 1.67 -16.36
C LEU A 91 -64.50 0.29 -16.49
N THR A 92 -64.85 -0.45 -17.54
CA THR A 92 -64.31 -1.77 -17.84
C THR A 92 -62.80 -1.72 -18.09
N PRO A 93 -61.98 -2.51 -17.36
CA PRO A 93 -60.53 -2.33 -17.35
C PRO A 93 -59.79 -2.94 -18.56
N PHE A 94 -60.44 -3.82 -19.33
CA PHE A 94 -59.87 -4.49 -20.51
C PHE A 94 -60.98 -4.91 -21.46
N ALA A 95 -60.64 -5.12 -22.74
CA ALA A 95 -61.55 -5.72 -23.70
C ALA A 95 -61.58 -7.25 -23.54
N ILE A 96 -62.74 -7.88 -23.72
CA ILE A 96 -62.91 -9.33 -23.64
C ILE A 96 -63.49 -9.82 -24.96
N THR A 97 -62.87 -10.83 -25.55
CA THR A 97 -63.30 -11.44 -26.82
C THR A 97 -63.59 -12.94 -26.64
N THR A 98 -64.53 -13.46 -27.43
CA THR A 98 -64.84 -14.89 -27.48
C THR A 98 -63.84 -15.62 -28.39
N LEU A 99 -63.23 -16.70 -27.89
CA LEU A 99 -62.33 -17.55 -28.68
C LEU A 99 -63.07 -18.67 -29.41
N ASN A 100 -64.28 -19.00 -28.99
CA ASN A 100 -65.21 -19.92 -29.64
C ASN A 100 -66.66 -19.48 -29.36
N GLU A 101 -67.64 -20.19 -29.90
CA GLU A 101 -69.05 -19.96 -29.54
C GLU A 101 -69.23 -20.12 -28.01
N CYS A 102 -69.72 -19.07 -27.36
CA CYS A 102 -69.89 -19.00 -25.91
C CYS A 102 -71.37 -18.88 -25.55
N HIS A 103 -71.79 -19.65 -24.57
CA HIS A 103 -73.11 -19.54 -23.94
C HIS A 103 -72.97 -18.68 -22.69
N LEU A 104 -73.58 -17.50 -22.69
CA LEU A 104 -73.48 -16.54 -21.60
C LEU A 104 -74.87 -16.26 -21.05
N TRP A 105 -74.97 -16.24 -19.73
CA TRP A 105 -76.11 -15.62 -19.10
C TRP A 105 -75.87 -14.12 -18.95
N VAL A 106 -76.80 -13.32 -19.45
CA VAL A 106 -76.67 -11.88 -19.52
C VAL A 106 -77.75 -11.25 -18.67
N THR A 107 -77.34 -10.36 -17.76
CA THR A 107 -78.28 -9.50 -17.03
C THR A 107 -78.00 -8.04 -17.37
N PRO A 108 -78.94 -7.34 -18.05
CA PRO A 108 -78.81 -5.92 -18.35
C PRO A 108 -78.47 -5.07 -17.11
N ALA A 109 -77.60 -4.08 -17.30
CA ALA A 109 -77.07 -3.23 -16.23
C ALA A 109 -78.16 -2.56 -15.37
N ASP A 110 -79.22 -2.06 -15.99
CA ASP A 110 -80.37 -1.41 -15.35
C ASP A 110 -81.17 -2.39 -14.47
N LYS A 111 -81.45 -3.59 -14.99
CA LYS A 111 -82.12 -4.66 -14.25
C LYS A 111 -81.26 -5.13 -13.06
N PHE A 112 -79.96 -5.31 -13.26
CA PHE A 112 -79.06 -5.77 -12.20
C PHE A 112 -78.86 -4.71 -11.11
N ARG A 113 -78.76 -3.41 -11.46
CA ARG A 113 -78.72 -2.32 -10.47
C ARG A 113 -80.01 -2.25 -9.66
N THR A 114 -81.16 -2.52 -10.26
CA THR A 114 -82.44 -2.60 -9.55
C THR A 114 -82.47 -3.78 -8.57
N LEU A 115 -81.92 -4.94 -8.95
CA LEU A 115 -81.76 -6.06 -8.04
C LEU A 115 -80.81 -5.75 -6.89
N ALA A 116 -79.68 -5.07 -7.16
CA ALA A 116 -78.70 -4.71 -6.15
C ALA A 116 -79.24 -3.69 -5.12
N THR A 117 -80.19 -2.82 -5.51
CA THR A 117 -80.88 -1.93 -4.57
C THR A 117 -81.98 -2.65 -3.77
N GLN A 118 -82.68 -3.60 -4.39
CA GLN A 118 -83.72 -4.39 -3.74
C GLN A 118 -83.15 -5.42 -2.75
N TYR A 119 -81.99 -5.99 -3.05
CA TYR A 119 -81.31 -7.00 -2.25
C TYR A 119 -79.90 -6.54 -1.87
N PRO A 120 -79.73 -5.83 -0.74
CA PRO A 120 -78.43 -5.34 -0.28
C PRO A 120 -77.37 -6.44 -0.08
N GLU A 121 -77.79 -7.70 0.06
CA GLU A 121 -76.94 -8.89 0.14
C GLU A 121 -75.98 -9.02 -1.06
N ILE A 122 -76.41 -8.60 -2.26
CA ILE A 122 -75.59 -8.63 -3.49
C ILE A 122 -74.33 -7.77 -3.31
N ASN A 123 -74.49 -6.54 -2.81
CA ASN A 123 -73.37 -5.63 -2.55
C ASN A 123 -72.44 -6.15 -1.44
N GLN A 124 -73.00 -6.81 -0.42
CA GLN A 124 -72.21 -7.40 0.66
C GLN A 124 -71.37 -8.60 0.20
N ALA A 125 -71.90 -9.45 -0.69
CA ALA A 125 -71.17 -10.60 -1.21
C ALA A 125 -69.96 -10.18 -2.05
N VAL A 126 -70.14 -9.21 -2.95
CA VAL A 126 -69.02 -8.67 -3.77
C VAL A 126 -67.96 -8.01 -2.91
N SER A 127 -68.37 -7.27 -1.87
CA SER A 127 -67.45 -6.69 -0.90
C SER A 127 -66.62 -7.76 -0.16
N ARG A 128 -67.21 -8.92 0.17
CA ARG A 128 -66.49 -10.04 0.82
C ARG A 128 -65.46 -10.70 -0.09
N VAL A 129 -65.82 -10.97 -1.36
CA VAL A 129 -64.91 -11.58 -2.34
C VAL A 129 -63.71 -10.68 -2.60
N LEU A 130 -63.94 -9.38 -2.82
CA LEU A 130 -62.86 -8.40 -3.01
C LEU A 130 -61.96 -8.27 -1.76
N ALA A 131 -62.56 -8.32 -0.56
CA ALA A 131 -61.79 -8.29 0.68
C ALA A 131 -60.88 -9.52 0.83
N GLN A 132 -61.33 -10.70 0.38
CA GLN A 132 -60.54 -11.93 0.40
C GLN A 132 -59.38 -11.87 -0.61
N GLU A 133 -59.64 -11.50 -1.86
CA GLU A 133 -58.58 -11.35 -2.88
C GLU A 133 -57.54 -10.30 -2.46
N LEU A 134 -57.98 -9.18 -1.90
CA LEU A 134 -57.09 -8.15 -1.36
C LEU A 134 -56.26 -8.68 -0.19
N ALA A 135 -56.85 -9.46 0.72
CA ALA A 135 -56.14 -10.05 1.85
C ALA A 135 -55.05 -11.03 1.38
N GLU A 136 -55.33 -11.87 0.39
CA GLU A 136 -54.36 -12.81 -0.19
C GLU A 136 -53.23 -12.07 -0.92
N ALA A 137 -53.56 -11.07 -1.76
CA ALA A 137 -52.57 -10.25 -2.45
C ALA A 137 -51.69 -9.47 -1.48
N THR A 138 -52.29 -8.90 -0.42
CA THR A 138 -51.57 -8.17 0.63
C THR A 138 -50.65 -9.11 1.41
N SER A 139 -51.12 -10.31 1.75
CA SER A 139 -50.31 -11.34 2.41
C SER A 139 -49.10 -11.74 1.56
N ALA A 140 -49.31 -12.05 0.27
CA ALA A 140 -48.23 -12.39 -0.66
C ALA A 140 -47.22 -11.25 -0.81
N LEU A 141 -47.70 -10.01 -0.94
CA LEU A 141 -46.84 -8.82 -1.02
C LEU A 141 -46.02 -8.64 0.27
N SER A 142 -46.67 -8.78 1.44
CA SER A 142 -46.00 -8.67 2.73
C SER A 142 -44.89 -9.72 2.89
N TYR A 143 -45.15 -10.97 2.49
CA TYR A 143 -44.16 -12.05 2.50
C TYR A 143 -42.95 -11.73 1.62
N GLN A 144 -43.16 -11.21 0.40
CA GLN A 144 -42.05 -10.83 -0.49
C GLN A 144 -41.26 -9.63 0.05
N GLN A 145 -41.93 -8.66 0.67
CA GLN A 145 -41.27 -7.51 1.31
C GLN A 145 -40.41 -7.97 2.49
N GLU A 146 -40.93 -8.83 3.36
CA GLU A 146 -40.18 -9.40 4.48
C GLU A 146 -38.98 -10.21 4.02
N ARG A 147 -39.17 -11.06 3.00
CA ARG A 147 -38.08 -11.83 2.36
C ARG A 147 -36.98 -10.91 1.84
N ALA A 148 -37.34 -9.87 1.10
CA ALA A 148 -36.39 -8.92 0.55
C ALA A 148 -35.62 -8.19 1.65
N LEU A 149 -36.31 -7.72 2.70
CA LEU A 149 -35.70 -7.05 3.85
C LEU A 149 -34.76 -7.97 4.63
N ALA A 150 -35.13 -9.25 4.82
CA ALA A 150 -34.33 -10.24 5.54
C ALA A 150 -33.03 -10.59 4.80
N LEU A 151 -33.09 -10.75 3.46
CA LEU A 151 -31.92 -11.15 2.66
C LEU A 151 -31.01 -9.97 2.28
N ARG A 152 -31.55 -8.75 2.18
CA ARG A 152 -30.83 -7.55 1.69
C ARG A 152 -29.44 -7.31 2.32
N PRO A 153 -29.22 -7.47 3.65
CA PRO A 153 -27.90 -7.25 4.25
C PRO A 153 -26.82 -8.22 3.78
N TYR A 154 -27.22 -9.38 3.26
CA TYR A 154 -26.33 -10.49 2.94
C TYR A 154 -26.16 -10.72 1.43
N LEU A 155 -26.97 -10.07 0.59
CA LEU A 155 -26.97 -10.29 -0.86
C LEU A 155 -25.61 -10.00 -1.52
N VAL A 156 -25.17 -10.94 -2.36
CA VAL A 156 -24.00 -10.78 -3.23
C VAL A 156 -24.48 -10.55 -4.65
N THR A 157 -24.33 -9.33 -5.18
CA THR A 157 -24.92 -8.96 -6.48
C THR A 157 -24.10 -9.42 -7.69
N LYS A 158 -22.80 -9.61 -7.52
CA LYS A 158 -21.88 -10.06 -8.59
C LYS A 158 -20.59 -10.64 -8.04
N ALA A 159 -19.94 -11.50 -8.82
CA ALA A 159 -18.53 -11.80 -8.63
C ALA A 159 -17.68 -10.55 -8.95
N GLN A 160 -16.64 -10.30 -8.17
CA GLN A 160 -15.78 -9.12 -8.36
C GLN A 160 -14.91 -9.28 -9.61
N ARG A 161 -14.31 -10.47 -9.79
CA ARG A 161 -13.41 -10.80 -10.91
C ARG A 161 -13.15 -12.30 -11.01
N GLY A 162 -12.69 -12.76 -12.17
CA GLY A 162 -12.14 -14.10 -12.34
C GLY A 162 -10.74 -14.29 -11.72
N ILE A 163 -10.28 -15.54 -11.67
CA ILE A 163 -8.93 -15.88 -11.17
C ILE A 163 -7.86 -15.40 -12.17
N VAL A 164 -7.03 -14.45 -11.74
CA VAL A 164 -5.91 -13.87 -12.51
C VAL A 164 -4.62 -14.66 -12.28
N GLY A 165 -3.85 -14.93 -13.34
CA GLY A 165 -2.58 -15.67 -13.30
C GLY A 165 -2.50 -16.75 -14.37
N THR A 166 -1.31 -17.31 -14.60
CA THR A 166 -1.08 -18.39 -15.56
C THR A 166 -0.36 -19.59 -14.94
N SER A 167 -0.03 -19.52 -13.64
CA SER A 167 0.59 -20.63 -12.93
C SER A 167 -0.29 -21.88 -12.93
N ARG A 168 0.34 -23.05 -12.78
CA ARG A 168 -0.37 -24.33 -12.58
C ARG A 168 -1.42 -24.26 -11.46
N TYR A 169 -1.16 -23.46 -10.43
CA TYR A 169 -2.08 -23.26 -9.31
C TYR A 169 -3.31 -22.44 -9.69
N ALA A 170 -3.15 -21.40 -10.51
CA ALA A 170 -4.27 -20.61 -11.02
C ALA A 170 -5.11 -21.41 -12.01
N VAL A 171 -4.49 -22.21 -12.88
CA VAL A 171 -5.19 -23.11 -13.83
C VAL A 171 -6.02 -24.14 -13.07
N ARG A 172 -5.41 -24.88 -12.14
CA ARG A 172 -6.11 -25.87 -11.31
C ARG A 172 -7.24 -25.26 -10.49
N LEU A 173 -7.06 -24.06 -9.94
CA LEU A 173 -8.12 -23.38 -9.20
C LEU A 173 -9.33 -23.04 -10.09
N ARG A 174 -9.10 -22.66 -11.36
CA ARG A 174 -10.22 -22.45 -12.31
C ARG A 174 -10.92 -23.75 -12.67
N GLU A 175 -10.18 -24.84 -12.83
CA GLU A 175 -10.76 -26.17 -13.06
C GLU A 175 -11.65 -26.59 -11.90
N GLN A 176 -11.17 -26.51 -10.67
CA GLN A 176 -11.94 -26.81 -9.46
C GLN A 176 -13.19 -25.93 -9.31
N ILE A 177 -13.10 -24.64 -9.68
CA ILE A 177 -14.28 -23.74 -9.68
C ILE A 177 -15.30 -24.19 -10.74
N ARG A 178 -14.86 -24.59 -11.95
CA ARG A 178 -15.77 -25.06 -13.00
C ARG A 178 -16.43 -26.38 -12.64
N GLU A 179 -15.66 -27.30 -12.07
CA GLU A 179 -16.16 -28.60 -11.58
C GLU A 179 -17.22 -28.39 -10.49
N ALA A 180 -16.90 -27.60 -9.47
CA ALA A 180 -17.87 -27.26 -8.43
C ALA A 180 -19.08 -26.49 -8.99
N ALA A 181 -18.92 -25.67 -10.03
CA ALA A 181 -20.05 -24.96 -10.64
C ALA A 181 -20.98 -25.86 -11.47
N SER A 182 -20.54 -27.07 -11.85
CA SER A 182 -21.32 -27.98 -12.69
C SER A 182 -22.48 -28.67 -11.97
N ASP A 183 -22.43 -28.72 -10.64
CA ASP A 183 -23.47 -29.31 -9.79
C ASP A 183 -23.94 -28.36 -8.67
N ARG A 184 -24.93 -28.80 -7.90
CA ARG A 184 -25.49 -28.09 -6.73
C ARG A 184 -24.81 -28.47 -5.41
N LEU A 185 -23.81 -29.35 -5.43
CA LEU A 185 -23.25 -29.94 -4.21
C LEU A 185 -22.52 -28.89 -3.35
N SER A 186 -22.38 -29.24 -2.08
CA SER A 186 -21.71 -28.42 -1.07
C SER A 186 -20.21 -28.30 -1.33
N VAL A 187 -19.64 -27.13 -1.01
CA VAL A 187 -18.23 -26.83 -1.28
C VAL A 187 -17.57 -26.20 -0.05
N GLU A 188 -16.43 -26.72 0.39
CA GLU A 188 -15.53 -26.02 1.32
C GLU A 188 -14.38 -25.35 0.56
N ILE A 189 -14.20 -24.04 0.77
CA ILE A 189 -13.13 -23.23 0.22
C ILE A 189 -12.25 -22.77 1.38
N PHE A 190 -11.03 -23.28 1.44
CA PHE A 190 -10.12 -22.98 2.55
C PHE A 190 -8.77 -22.43 2.10
N GLY A 191 -8.12 -21.67 2.97
CA GLY A 191 -6.79 -21.12 2.74
C GLY A 191 -6.52 -19.89 3.60
N GLU A 192 -5.30 -19.38 3.55
CA GLU A 192 -4.87 -18.24 4.37
C GLU A 192 -5.73 -16.97 4.21
N PRO A 193 -5.68 -16.04 5.19
CA PRO A 193 -6.31 -14.73 5.08
C PRO A 193 -5.87 -13.96 3.83
N GLY A 194 -6.80 -13.18 3.25
CA GLY A 194 -6.48 -12.29 2.13
C GLY A 194 -6.43 -12.96 0.74
N LEU A 195 -6.94 -14.19 0.60
CA LEU A 195 -7.01 -14.92 -0.67
C LEU A 195 -8.31 -14.72 -1.49
N GLU A 196 -9.18 -13.79 -1.07
CA GLU A 196 -10.46 -13.50 -1.76
C GLU A 196 -11.35 -14.76 -1.93
N LYS A 197 -11.38 -15.64 -0.92
CA LYS A 197 -12.14 -16.91 -0.92
C LYS A 197 -13.64 -16.70 -1.10
N ASP A 198 -14.18 -15.59 -0.58
CA ASP A 198 -15.57 -15.20 -0.76
C ASP A 198 -15.90 -14.84 -2.22
N ASN A 199 -14.95 -14.26 -2.96
CA ASN A 199 -15.08 -14.07 -4.40
C ASN A 199 -15.05 -15.40 -5.16
N ILE A 200 -14.29 -16.40 -4.68
CA ILE A 200 -14.33 -17.77 -5.25
C ILE A 200 -15.71 -18.39 -5.08
N ALA A 201 -16.33 -18.25 -3.90
CA ALA A 201 -17.70 -18.71 -3.67
C ALA A 201 -18.69 -18.04 -4.65
N ALA A 202 -18.57 -16.72 -4.84
CA ALA A 202 -19.36 -16.00 -5.83
C ALA A 202 -19.11 -16.51 -7.26
N LEU A 203 -17.86 -16.76 -7.65
CA LEU A 203 -17.53 -17.33 -8.97
C LEU A 203 -18.19 -18.69 -9.20
N ILE A 204 -18.23 -19.56 -8.19
CA ILE A 204 -18.90 -20.86 -8.29
C ILE A 204 -20.38 -20.66 -8.59
N HIS A 205 -21.07 -19.82 -7.80
CA HIS A 205 -22.50 -19.55 -7.98
C HIS A 205 -22.81 -18.94 -9.36
N PHE A 206 -22.13 -17.85 -9.73
CA PHE A 206 -22.39 -17.16 -11.01
C PHE A 206 -21.97 -17.95 -12.25
N SER A 207 -21.13 -18.99 -12.09
CA SER A 207 -20.80 -19.93 -13.17
C SER A 207 -21.73 -21.14 -13.23
N SER A 208 -22.67 -21.28 -12.28
CA SER A 208 -23.59 -22.42 -12.19
C SER A 208 -24.92 -22.17 -12.91
N PRO A 209 -25.75 -23.20 -13.14
CA PRO A 209 -27.11 -23.04 -13.67
C PRO A 209 -28.00 -22.15 -12.80
N MET A 210 -27.73 -22.06 -11.48
CA MET A 210 -28.48 -21.25 -10.51
C MET A 210 -28.03 -19.79 -10.44
N ARG A 211 -27.26 -19.28 -11.41
CA ARG A 211 -26.75 -17.89 -11.41
C ARG A 211 -27.82 -16.79 -11.34
N ARG A 212 -29.10 -17.14 -11.58
CA ARG A 212 -30.25 -16.22 -11.48
C ARG A 212 -30.89 -16.23 -10.10
N GLU A 213 -30.62 -17.24 -9.28
CA GLU A 213 -31.10 -17.35 -7.92
C GLU A 213 -30.30 -16.46 -6.96
N PRO A 214 -30.87 -16.04 -5.83
CA PRO A 214 -30.14 -15.22 -4.86
C PRO A 214 -28.94 -15.96 -4.26
N ILE A 215 -27.83 -15.26 -4.13
CA ILE A 215 -26.69 -15.67 -3.30
C ILE A 215 -26.57 -14.72 -2.10
N ILE A 216 -26.50 -15.29 -0.90
CA ILE A 216 -26.26 -14.54 0.33
C ILE A 216 -24.95 -14.98 0.97
N LYS A 217 -24.22 -14.02 1.56
CA LYS A 217 -22.99 -14.25 2.31
C LYS A 217 -23.16 -13.79 3.74
N VAL A 218 -23.04 -14.74 4.67
CA VAL A 218 -23.19 -14.51 6.10
C VAL A 218 -21.85 -14.75 6.78
N ASN A 219 -21.39 -13.82 7.62
CA ASN A 219 -20.22 -14.05 8.44
C ASN A 219 -20.62 -14.88 9.66
N CYS A 220 -19.95 -15.98 9.96
CA CYS A 220 -20.38 -16.87 11.04
C CYS A 220 -20.24 -16.21 12.43
N GLY A 221 -19.31 -15.26 12.60
CA GLY A 221 -19.12 -14.53 13.85
C GLY A 221 -20.27 -13.58 14.25
N ILE A 222 -21.25 -13.33 13.37
CA ILE A 222 -22.46 -12.55 13.71
C ILE A 222 -23.67 -13.43 14.06
N LEU A 223 -23.57 -14.75 13.86
CA LEU A 223 -24.68 -15.67 14.14
C LEU A 223 -24.82 -15.90 15.65
N GLN A 224 -26.04 -15.84 16.15
CA GLN A 224 -26.32 -16.14 17.55
C GLN A 224 -26.10 -17.63 17.84
N THR A 225 -25.63 -17.96 19.05
CA THR A 225 -25.48 -19.35 19.53
C THR A 225 -26.76 -20.17 19.44
N SER A 226 -27.94 -19.52 19.48
CA SER A 226 -29.23 -20.18 19.31
C SER A 226 -29.44 -20.77 17.92
N GLY A 227 -28.76 -20.26 16.89
CA GLY A 227 -28.96 -20.67 15.49
C GLY A 227 -30.24 -20.14 14.85
N ALA A 228 -31.04 -19.34 15.57
CA ALA A 228 -32.36 -18.89 15.12
C ALA A 228 -32.29 -18.01 13.86
N ASP A 229 -31.19 -17.28 13.65
CA ASP A 229 -31.01 -16.47 12.44
C ASP A 229 -30.89 -17.34 11.19
N LEU A 230 -30.20 -18.48 11.29
CA LEU A 230 -29.93 -19.38 10.17
C LEU A 230 -31.08 -20.37 9.94
N PHE A 231 -31.51 -21.05 11.00
CA PHE A 231 -32.48 -22.14 10.97
C PHE A 231 -33.93 -21.70 11.25
N GLY A 232 -34.15 -20.47 11.70
CA GLY A 232 -35.48 -19.97 12.04
C GLY A 232 -36.00 -20.51 13.37
N ARG A 233 -37.24 -20.13 13.72
CA ARG A 233 -37.95 -20.64 14.90
C ARG A 233 -39.21 -21.39 14.50
N ALA A 234 -39.47 -22.51 15.16
CA ALA A 234 -40.70 -23.27 14.97
C ALA A 234 -41.93 -22.39 15.32
N GLY A 235 -42.90 -22.28 14.40
CA GLY A 235 -44.08 -21.42 14.57
C GLY A 235 -43.78 -19.91 14.69
N GLY A 236 -42.56 -19.48 14.36
CA GLY A 236 -42.11 -18.11 14.49
C GLY A 236 -41.51 -17.55 13.20
N LYS A 237 -40.55 -16.62 13.34
CA LYS A 237 -39.91 -15.99 12.19
C LYS A 237 -39.08 -17.01 11.39
N PRO A 238 -39.23 -17.06 10.04
CA PRO A 238 -38.41 -17.89 9.18
C PRO A 238 -36.92 -17.56 9.27
N GLY A 239 -36.09 -18.58 9.12
CA GLY A 239 -34.62 -18.46 9.09
C GLY A 239 -34.10 -18.04 7.70
N LEU A 240 -32.81 -17.73 7.62
CA LEU A 240 -32.17 -17.37 6.35
C LEU A 240 -32.27 -18.47 5.28
N LEU A 241 -32.20 -19.76 5.66
CA LEU A 241 -32.35 -20.87 4.72
C LEU A 241 -33.74 -20.91 4.07
N GLU A 242 -34.77 -20.68 4.88
CA GLU A 242 -36.16 -20.67 4.43
C GLU A 242 -36.45 -19.45 3.54
N TRP A 243 -36.00 -18.25 3.95
CA TRP A 243 -36.12 -17.05 3.13
C TRP A 243 -35.39 -17.18 1.78
N LEU A 244 -34.25 -17.86 1.77
CA LEU A 244 -33.43 -18.02 0.58
C LEU A 244 -34.07 -18.94 -0.46
N GLY A 245 -34.64 -20.08 -0.04
CA GLY A 245 -35.23 -21.07 -0.94
C GLY A 245 -34.16 -21.75 -1.80
N GLU A 246 -34.27 -21.64 -3.13
CA GLU A 246 -33.40 -22.35 -4.09
C GLU A 246 -32.03 -21.67 -4.35
N GLY A 247 -31.70 -20.63 -3.58
CA GLY A 247 -30.47 -19.85 -3.71
C GLY A 247 -29.19 -20.52 -3.23
N THR A 248 -28.16 -19.70 -2.99
CA THR A 248 -26.86 -20.14 -2.45
C THR A 248 -26.51 -19.39 -1.17
N LEU A 249 -26.22 -20.13 -0.11
CA LEU A 249 -25.74 -19.60 1.16
C LEU A 249 -24.23 -19.78 1.26
N VAL A 250 -23.52 -18.68 1.46
CA VAL A 250 -22.08 -18.67 1.78
C VAL A 250 -21.89 -18.44 3.27
N LEU A 251 -21.41 -19.46 3.97
CA LEU A 251 -20.97 -19.39 5.36
C LEU A 251 -19.51 -18.95 5.41
N ASN A 252 -19.29 -17.66 5.63
CA ASN A 252 -17.96 -17.08 5.67
C ASN A 252 -17.34 -17.16 7.08
N ASN A 253 -16.04 -17.44 7.14
CA ASN A 253 -15.29 -17.63 8.39
C ASN A 253 -15.95 -18.66 9.33
N ILE A 254 -16.20 -19.88 8.85
CA ILE A 254 -16.82 -20.95 9.65
C ILE A 254 -16.11 -21.24 10.98
N GLN A 255 -14.81 -20.93 11.09
CA GLN A 255 -14.05 -21.02 12.33
C GLN A 255 -14.52 -20.05 13.44
N GLU A 256 -15.28 -19.01 13.09
CA GLU A 256 -15.92 -18.06 14.02
C GLU A 256 -17.33 -18.51 14.41
N LEU A 257 -17.83 -19.63 13.88
CA LEU A 257 -19.15 -20.17 14.22
C LEU A 257 -19.18 -20.59 15.70
N PRO A 258 -20.25 -20.30 16.46
CA PRO A 258 -20.45 -20.86 17.78
C PRO A 258 -20.32 -22.40 17.75
N PRO A 259 -19.51 -23.00 18.65
CA PRO A 259 -19.21 -24.43 18.60
C PRO A 259 -20.47 -25.31 18.73
N GLU A 260 -21.52 -24.81 19.37
CA GLU A 260 -22.82 -25.47 19.53
C GLU A 260 -23.57 -25.63 18.20
N LEU A 261 -23.33 -24.76 17.22
CA LEU A 261 -23.98 -24.81 15.92
C LEU A 261 -23.24 -25.68 14.90
N LEU A 262 -21.98 -26.01 15.15
CA LEU A 262 -21.16 -26.77 14.20
C LEU A 262 -21.76 -28.15 13.86
N PRO A 263 -22.30 -28.94 14.83
CA PRO A 263 -22.98 -30.19 14.50
C PRO A 263 -24.22 -30.01 13.63
N ALA A 264 -25.01 -28.96 13.87
CA ALA A 264 -26.22 -28.67 13.10
C ALA A 264 -25.88 -28.25 11.66
N VAL A 265 -24.83 -27.44 11.47
CA VAL A 265 -24.32 -27.09 10.13
C VAL A 265 -23.74 -28.31 9.41
N ALA A 266 -23.04 -29.19 10.12
CA ALA A 266 -22.53 -30.43 9.54
C ALA A 266 -23.68 -31.35 9.08
N GLN A 267 -24.73 -31.48 9.89
CA GLN A 267 -25.94 -32.23 9.52
C GLN A 267 -26.63 -31.62 8.30
N LEU A 268 -26.78 -30.29 8.26
CA LEU A 268 -27.33 -29.57 7.11
C LEU A 268 -26.58 -29.90 5.82
N VAL A 269 -25.25 -29.86 5.87
CA VAL A 269 -24.39 -30.13 4.70
C VAL A 269 -24.44 -31.60 4.27
N GLN A 270 -24.56 -32.52 5.22
CA GLN A 270 -24.53 -33.96 4.95
C GLN A 270 -25.87 -34.54 4.49
N THR A 271 -26.98 -34.02 5.03
CA THR A 271 -28.31 -34.61 4.84
C THR A 271 -29.27 -33.71 4.05
N ASP A 272 -28.88 -32.48 3.72
CA ASP A 272 -29.76 -31.45 3.15
C ASP A 272 -31.05 -31.25 3.97
N THR A 273 -30.97 -31.42 5.29
CA THR A 273 -32.08 -31.15 6.21
C THR A 273 -31.63 -30.33 7.42
N TYR A 274 -32.52 -29.50 7.96
CA TYR A 274 -32.28 -28.75 9.19
C TYR A 274 -33.50 -28.75 10.09
N THR A 275 -33.31 -28.51 11.39
CA THR A 275 -34.41 -28.41 12.36
C THR A 275 -34.50 -26.97 12.87
N PRO A 276 -35.66 -26.31 12.75
CA PRO A 276 -35.88 -24.99 13.34
C PRO A 276 -35.70 -24.99 14.85
N VAL A 277 -35.30 -23.85 15.40
CA VAL A 277 -35.08 -23.69 16.84
C VAL A 277 -36.43 -23.71 17.57
N THR A 278 -36.54 -24.52 18.62
CA THR A 278 -37.72 -24.62 19.49
C THR A 278 -37.48 -23.90 20.81
N ARG A 279 -38.54 -23.36 21.44
CA ARG A 279 -38.39 -22.78 22.77
C ARG A 279 -38.32 -23.88 23.84
N PRO A 280 -37.65 -23.62 24.98
CA PRO A 280 -37.67 -24.55 26.10
C PRO A 280 -39.10 -24.86 26.54
N GLY A 281 -39.48 -26.15 26.57
CA GLY A 281 -40.81 -26.61 26.97
C GLY A 281 -41.79 -26.89 25.82
N GLU A 282 -41.43 -26.57 24.57
CA GLU A 282 -42.21 -26.92 23.38
C GLU A 282 -41.80 -28.28 22.80
N PRO A 283 -42.71 -28.99 22.09
CA PRO A 283 -42.36 -30.22 21.37
C PRO A 283 -41.28 -29.97 20.33
N LYS A 284 -40.39 -30.95 20.14
CA LYS A 284 -39.26 -30.86 19.21
C LYS A 284 -39.78 -30.66 17.78
N ALA A 285 -39.27 -29.64 17.09
CA ALA A 285 -39.69 -29.33 15.72
C ALA A 285 -39.27 -30.43 14.74
N GLU A 286 -40.07 -30.59 13.69
CA GLU A 286 -39.78 -31.54 12.62
C GLU A 286 -38.63 -31.04 11.71
N PRO A 287 -37.79 -31.96 11.19
CA PRO A 287 -36.80 -31.61 10.17
C PRO A 287 -37.44 -31.04 8.91
N ARG A 288 -36.80 -30.06 8.30
CA ARG A 288 -37.18 -29.44 7.03
C ARG A 288 -36.11 -29.66 5.97
N ASP A 289 -36.54 -29.81 4.73
CA ASP A 289 -35.63 -29.92 3.60
C ASP A 289 -34.94 -28.59 3.29
N ASN A 290 -33.64 -28.65 3.06
CA ASN A 290 -32.83 -27.57 2.56
C ASN A 290 -32.85 -27.58 1.03
N ARG A 291 -33.36 -26.51 0.43
CA ARG A 291 -33.26 -26.29 -1.01
C ARG A 291 -32.08 -25.40 -1.38
N ALA A 292 -31.37 -24.79 -0.44
CA ALA A 292 -30.27 -23.88 -0.77
C ALA A 292 -28.96 -24.63 -0.98
N ARG A 293 -28.14 -24.16 -1.93
CA ARG A 293 -26.75 -24.62 -2.05
C ARG A 293 -25.90 -24.05 -0.93
N ILE A 294 -25.06 -24.88 -0.29
CA ILE A 294 -24.18 -24.44 0.81
C ILE A 294 -22.72 -24.33 0.34
N LEU A 295 -22.12 -23.14 0.51
CA LEU A 295 -20.70 -22.89 0.29
C LEU A 295 -20.06 -22.44 1.61
N ILE A 296 -18.94 -23.03 2.00
CA ILE A 296 -18.27 -22.78 3.27
C ILE A 296 -16.90 -22.18 3.01
N VAL A 297 -16.56 -21.10 3.70
CA VAL A 297 -15.26 -20.44 3.59
C VAL A 297 -14.53 -20.49 4.93
N SER A 298 -13.31 -21.03 4.92
CA SER A 298 -12.50 -21.24 6.13
C SER A 298 -11.05 -20.79 5.97
N GLU A 299 -10.36 -20.50 7.07
CA GLU A 299 -8.90 -20.25 7.03
C GLU A 299 -8.09 -21.55 6.97
N LYS A 300 -8.58 -22.54 7.70
CA LYS A 300 -8.06 -23.90 7.76
C LYS A 300 -9.24 -24.84 7.64
N THR A 301 -8.97 -25.98 7.06
CA THR A 301 -9.90 -27.10 6.96
C THR A 301 -10.49 -27.45 8.33
N GLN A 302 -11.81 -27.56 8.39
CA GLN A 302 -12.52 -28.00 9.58
C GLN A 302 -12.79 -29.50 9.49
N SER A 303 -12.18 -30.29 10.39
CA SER A 303 -12.20 -31.76 10.30
C SER A 303 -13.60 -32.39 10.22
N ILE A 304 -14.61 -31.77 10.82
CA ILE A 304 -16.01 -32.23 10.77
C ILE A 304 -16.63 -31.88 9.41
N ILE A 305 -16.46 -30.64 8.94
CA ILE A 305 -17.07 -30.13 7.70
C ILE A 305 -16.44 -30.78 6.46
N GLU A 306 -15.12 -30.95 6.44
CA GLU A 306 -14.38 -31.53 5.31
C GLU A 306 -14.91 -32.93 4.95
N ARG A 307 -15.40 -33.68 5.93
CA ARG A 307 -15.97 -35.03 5.74
C ARG A 307 -17.41 -35.01 5.23
N CYS A 308 -18.11 -33.89 5.36
CA CYS A 308 -19.51 -33.72 4.99
C CYS A 308 -19.67 -33.05 3.62
N VAL A 309 -18.71 -32.23 3.18
CA VAL A 309 -18.78 -31.53 1.89
C VAL A 309 -18.40 -32.44 0.72
N CYS A 310 -19.02 -32.23 -0.43
CA CYS A 310 -18.66 -32.98 -1.65
C CYS A 310 -17.40 -32.44 -2.32
N HIS A 311 -17.26 -31.11 -2.40
CA HIS A 311 -16.12 -30.46 -3.05
C HIS A 311 -15.23 -29.76 -2.02
N VAL A 312 -13.92 -30.00 -2.12
CA VAL A 312 -12.92 -29.36 -1.25
C VAL A 312 -11.90 -28.59 -2.10
N ILE A 313 -11.92 -27.26 -1.98
CA ILE A 313 -11.07 -26.35 -2.75
C ILE A 313 -10.05 -25.67 -1.83
N LYS A 314 -8.80 -26.12 -1.91
CA LYS A 314 -7.66 -25.46 -1.27
C LYS A 314 -7.18 -24.29 -2.12
N VAL A 315 -7.20 -23.09 -1.58
CA VAL A 315 -6.68 -21.89 -2.24
C VAL A 315 -5.20 -21.70 -1.87
N PRO A 316 -4.25 -21.84 -2.81
CA PRO A 316 -2.82 -21.72 -2.49
C PRO A 316 -2.41 -20.29 -2.10
N PRO A 317 -1.51 -20.09 -1.12
CA PRO A 317 -1.04 -18.75 -0.77
C PRO A 317 -0.23 -18.11 -1.90
N LEU A 318 -0.10 -16.78 -1.90
CA LEU A 318 0.56 -16.04 -2.97
C LEU A 318 2.06 -16.40 -3.09
N ARG A 319 2.74 -16.70 -1.97
CA ARG A 319 4.16 -17.10 -1.95
C ARG A 319 4.50 -18.36 -2.74
N VAL A 320 3.55 -19.28 -2.96
CA VAL A 320 3.80 -20.49 -3.77
C VAL A 320 3.45 -20.29 -5.25
N ARG A 321 2.80 -19.16 -5.58
CA ARG A 321 2.40 -18.79 -6.95
C ARG A 321 2.99 -17.44 -7.37
N LYS A 322 4.26 -17.21 -7.05
CA LYS A 322 5.00 -15.97 -7.37
C LYS A 322 4.99 -15.61 -8.86
N ALA A 323 4.87 -16.61 -9.75
CA ALA A 323 4.69 -16.39 -11.20
C ALA A 323 3.42 -15.59 -11.56
N ASP A 324 2.37 -15.65 -10.72
CA ASP A 324 1.13 -14.91 -10.96
C ASP A 324 1.21 -13.43 -10.54
N ILE A 325 2.24 -13.03 -9.79
CA ILE A 325 2.35 -11.67 -9.22
C ILE A 325 2.32 -10.62 -10.33
N GLN A 326 3.04 -10.84 -11.44
CA GLN A 326 3.06 -9.89 -12.54
C GLN A 326 1.65 -9.63 -13.09
N ALA A 327 0.91 -10.68 -13.44
CA ALA A 327 -0.45 -10.57 -13.96
C ALA A 327 -1.40 -9.90 -12.95
N GLN A 328 -1.24 -10.20 -11.66
CA GLN A 328 -2.04 -9.57 -10.59
C GLN A 328 -1.74 -8.07 -10.48
N VAL A 329 -0.47 -7.68 -10.47
CA VAL A 329 -0.05 -6.27 -10.40
C VAL A 329 -0.53 -5.51 -11.63
N GLU A 330 -0.40 -6.07 -12.83
CA GLU A 330 -0.90 -5.48 -14.07
C GLU A 330 -2.42 -5.28 -14.05
N TYR A 331 -3.16 -6.27 -13.54
CA TYR A 331 -4.60 -6.20 -13.35
C TYR A 331 -4.98 -5.06 -12.40
N TYR A 332 -4.41 -5.02 -11.19
CA TYR A 332 -4.71 -3.96 -10.21
C TYR A 332 -4.28 -2.58 -10.74
N THR A 333 -3.15 -2.50 -11.43
CA THR A 333 -2.67 -1.26 -12.04
C THR A 333 -3.65 -0.76 -13.09
N SER A 334 -4.16 -1.62 -13.96
CA SER A 334 -5.18 -1.25 -14.94
C SER A 334 -6.50 -0.84 -14.27
N LEU A 335 -6.92 -1.57 -13.23
CA LEU A 335 -8.18 -1.32 -12.52
C LEU A 335 -8.18 0.06 -11.87
N TYR A 336 -7.13 0.38 -11.10
CA TYR A 336 -7.04 1.63 -10.37
C TYR A 336 -6.70 2.83 -11.25
N SER A 337 -5.91 2.64 -12.31
CA SER A 337 -5.63 3.71 -13.27
C SER A 337 -6.92 4.15 -13.97
N ARG A 338 -7.74 3.19 -14.44
CA ARG A 338 -9.05 3.47 -15.05
C ARG A 338 -10.01 4.15 -14.06
N ALA A 339 -10.11 3.64 -12.84
CA ALA A 339 -10.99 4.21 -11.82
C ALA A 339 -10.64 5.67 -11.45
N ARG A 340 -9.39 6.09 -11.70
CA ARG A 340 -8.88 7.44 -11.38
C ARG A 340 -8.65 8.32 -12.62
N GLY A 341 -8.95 7.83 -13.82
CA GLY A 341 -8.67 8.57 -15.07
C GLY A 341 -7.18 8.80 -15.35
N LEU A 342 -6.28 7.95 -14.83
CA LEU A 342 -4.84 8.05 -15.01
C LEU A 342 -4.35 7.16 -16.15
N ALA A 343 -3.27 7.58 -16.82
CA ALA A 343 -2.55 6.71 -17.74
C ALA A 343 -1.95 5.51 -16.98
N LYS A 344 -2.04 4.30 -17.52
CA LYS A 344 -1.51 3.08 -16.89
C LYS A 344 0.02 3.19 -16.75
N PRO A 345 0.58 3.22 -15.52
CA PRO A 345 2.02 3.24 -15.36
C PRO A 345 2.63 1.87 -15.70
N HIS A 346 3.86 1.88 -16.20
CA HIS A 346 4.69 0.69 -16.40
C HIS A 346 5.36 0.30 -15.08
N ILE A 347 5.48 -0.99 -14.79
CA ILE A 347 6.19 -1.47 -13.60
C ILE A 347 7.60 -1.86 -14.03
N THR A 348 8.61 -1.33 -13.36
CA THR A 348 10.01 -1.65 -13.67
C THR A 348 10.34 -3.12 -13.36
N PRO A 349 11.28 -3.75 -14.09
CA PRO A 349 11.71 -5.12 -13.80
C PRO A 349 12.24 -5.31 -12.38
N GLU A 350 12.91 -4.31 -11.81
CA GLU A 350 13.44 -4.26 -10.45
C GLU A 350 12.30 -4.29 -9.43
N ALA A 351 11.27 -3.48 -9.66
CA ALA A 351 10.05 -3.49 -8.84
C ALA A 351 9.39 -4.86 -8.85
N LEU A 352 9.24 -5.46 -10.03
CA LEU A 352 8.63 -6.79 -10.16
C LEU A 352 9.45 -7.86 -9.45
N ARG A 353 10.79 -7.85 -9.59
CA ARG A 353 11.70 -8.75 -8.88
C ARG A 353 11.57 -8.59 -7.37
N ARG A 354 11.49 -7.35 -6.86
CA ARG A 354 11.27 -7.07 -5.43
C ARG A 354 9.94 -7.62 -4.94
N LEU A 355 8.86 -7.44 -5.71
CA LEU A 355 7.54 -8.00 -5.38
C LEU A 355 7.61 -9.54 -5.37
N GLN A 356 8.23 -10.17 -6.36
CA GLN A 356 8.37 -11.63 -6.41
C GLN A 356 9.23 -12.19 -5.28
N ALA A 357 10.23 -11.44 -4.78
CA ALA A 357 11.04 -11.86 -3.66
C ALA A 357 10.25 -11.93 -2.34
N TYR A 358 9.21 -11.10 -2.18
CA TYR A 358 8.42 -11.00 -0.95
C TYR A 358 7.35 -12.10 -0.83
N ASP A 359 7.03 -12.49 0.41
CA ASP A 359 6.15 -13.64 0.68
C ASP A 359 4.67 -13.28 0.86
N PHE A 360 4.33 -12.00 1.02
CA PHE A 360 2.95 -11.51 1.17
C PHE A 360 2.12 -12.28 2.23
N PRO A 361 2.40 -12.11 3.53
CA PRO A 361 1.60 -12.72 4.60
C PRO A 361 0.10 -12.34 4.52
N GLY A 362 -0.26 -11.18 3.95
CA GLY A 362 -1.65 -10.79 3.68
C GLY A 362 -2.16 -11.14 2.29
N ASN A 363 -1.42 -11.95 1.52
CA ASN A 363 -1.77 -12.47 0.20
C ASN A 363 -2.26 -11.39 -0.79
N LEU A 364 -3.36 -11.63 -1.50
CA LEU A 364 -3.89 -10.73 -2.54
C LEU A 364 -4.38 -9.40 -1.96
N LYS A 365 -4.90 -9.41 -0.71
CA LYS A 365 -5.31 -8.18 -0.02
C LYS A 365 -4.13 -7.24 0.21
N GLU A 366 -2.99 -7.78 0.65
CA GLU A 366 -1.75 -7.00 0.82
C GLU A 366 -1.22 -6.50 -0.52
N LEU A 367 -1.15 -7.38 -1.53
CA LEU A 367 -0.70 -6.99 -2.87
C LEU A 367 -1.57 -5.87 -3.47
N LYS A 368 -2.89 -6.01 -3.40
CA LYS A 368 -3.86 -5.02 -3.87
C LYS A 368 -3.64 -3.66 -3.21
N ASN A 369 -3.50 -3.63 -1.88
CA ASN A 369 -3.26 -2.40 -1.13
C ASN A 369 -1.89 -1.80 -1.49
N LEU A 370 -0.87 -2.62 -1.66
CA LEU A 370 0.48 -2.18 -1.99
C LEU A 370 0.53 -1.55 -3.40
N VAL A 371 -0.15 -2.15 -4.40
CA VAL A 371 -0.27 -1.59 -5.75
C VAL A 371 -1.09 -0.30 -5.76
N GLU A 372 -2.20 -0.26 -5.02
CA GLU A 372 -3.01 0.96 -4.90
C GLU A 372 -2.20 2.13 -4.34
N ARG A 373 -1.47 1.90 -3.23
CA ARG A 373 -0.57 2.89 -2.63
C ARG A 373 0.52 3.32 -3.60
N ALA A 374 1.09 2.39 -4.37
CA ALA A 374 2.14 2.70 -5.32
C ALA A 374 1.66 3.65 -6.42
N ILE A 375 0.46 3.43 -6.97
CA ILE A 375 -0.15 4.32 -7.97
C ILE A 375 -0.37 5.72 -7.39
N VAL A 376 -0.85 5.79 -6.14
CA VAL A 376 -1.03 7.06 -5.44
C VAL A 376 0.30 7.80 -5.23
N GLN A 377 1.36 7.07 -4.86
CA GLN A 377 2.69 7.60 -4.62
C GLN A 377 3.38 8.06 -5.91
N ALA A 378 3.16 7.36 -7.03
CA ALA A 378 3.71 7.71 -8.33
C ALA A 378 3.05 8.95 -8.95
N GLY A 379 1.76 9.21 -8.69
CA GLY A 379 1.04 10.34 -9.27
C GLY A 379 0.92 10.22 -10.79
N GLU A 380 1.34 11.24 -11.55
CA GLU A 380 1.46 11.21 -13.02
C GLU A 380 2.70 10.46 -13.52
N GLY A 381 3.44 9.81 -12.60
CA GLY A 381 4.58 8.97 -12.94
C GLY A 381 4.18 7.87 -13.92
N LYS A 382 4.89 7.79 -15.05
CA LYS A 382 4.72 6.70 -16.03
C LYS A 382 5.28 5.36 -15.54
N GLU A 383 6.04 5.36 -14.45
CA GLU A 383 6.77 4.19 -13.97
C GLU A 383 6.59 3.97 -12.47
N LEU A 384 6.39 2.71 -12.08
CA LEU A 384 6.40 2.23 -10.69
C LEU A 384 7.74 1.54 -10.43
N THR A 385 8.57 2.17 -9.60
CA THR A 385 9.92 1.70 -9.23
C THR A 385 9.92 0.90 -7.93
N GLU A 386 10.98 0.13 -7.66
CA GLU A 386 11.05 -0.73 -6.47
C GLU A 386 11.04 0.05 -5.16
N GLU A 387 11.51 1.30 -5.18
CA GLU A 387 11.43 2.20 -4.02
C GLU A 387 9.97 2.39 -3.61
N ILE A 388 9.06 2.59 -4.56
CA ILE A 388 7.64 2.85 -4.28
C ILE A 388 6.99 1.65 -3.57
N PHE A 389 7.49 0.45 -3.79
CA PHE A 389 6.97 -0.78 -3.22
C PHE A 389 7.68 -1.18 -1.91
N TRP A 390 7.05 -0.86 -0.79
CA TRP A 390 7.52 -1.22 0.55
C TRP A 390 6.44 -1.91 1.38
N SER A 391 6.81 -2.95 2.12
CA SER A 391 5.95 -3.64 3.07
C SER A 391 5.84 -2.83 4.37
N ALA A 392 4.64 -2.84 4.96
CA ALA A 392 4.43 -2.27 6.28
C ALA A 392 4.72 -3.36 7.32
N GLU A 393 6.00 -3.65 7.54
CA GLU A 393 6.38 -4.56 8.61
C GLU A 393 6.37 -3.80 9.94
N PRO A 394 5.74 -4.33 11.00
CA PRO A 394 5.91 -3.81 12.34
C PRO A 394 7.33 -4.17 12.82
N LYS A 395 8.35 -3.46 12.33
CA LYS A 395 9.70 -3.56 12.89
C LYS A 395 9.60 -3.14 14.36
N LYS A 396 9.97 -4.03 15.28
CA LYS A 396 10.00 -3.73 16.71
C LYS A 396 10.84 -2.47 16.91
N LYS A 397 10.25 -1.41 17.50
CA LYS A 397 10.93 -0.18 17.90
C LYS A 397 11.89 -0.48 19.06
N GLN A 398 12.97 -1.20 18.82
CA GLN A 398 14.01 -1.39 19.84
C GLN A 398 14.92 -0.16 19.82
N PHE A 399 15.04 0.50 20.98
CA PHE A 399 15.99 1.58 21.27
C PHE A 399 15.87 2.84 20.39
N ARG A 400 14.66 3.40 20.25
CA ARG A 400 14.45 4.68 19.52
C ARG A 400 13.64 5.68 20.35
N VAL A 401 14.13 6.90 20.47
CA VAL A 401 13.43 8.01 21.14
C VAL A 401 13.13 9.12 20.13
N ASN A 402 11.85 9.44 19.92
CA ASN A 402 11.44 10.50 19.00
C ASN A 402 11.67 11.89 19.61
N LEU A 403 12.72 12.58 19.17
CA LEU A 403 13.11 13.91 19.61
C LEU A 403 12.04 14.98 19.32
N LEU A 404 11.21 14.80 18.29
CA LEU A 404 10.14 15.75 17.94
C LEU A 404 9.00 15.76 18.97
N ASN A 405 8.79 14.64 19.67
CA ASN A 405 7.79 14.54 20.73
C ASN A 405 8.34 15.12 22.04
N VAL A 406 9.62 14.88 22.34
CA VAL A 406 10.29 15.38 23.55
C VAL A 406 10.49 16.90 23.49
N TYR A 407 10.84 17.45 22.32
CA TYR A 407 11.12 18.87 22.13
C TYR A 407 10.20 19.51 21.07
N PRO A 408 8.99 19.98 21.42
CA PRO A 408 8.06 20.58 20.48
C PRO A 408 8.59 21.84 19.77
N ARG A 409 9.46 22.61 20.43
CA ARG A 409 10.13 23.78 19.84
C ARG A 409 11.03 23.39 18.67
N LEU A 410 11.75 22.27 18.79
CA LEU A 410 12.58 21.72 17.71
C LEU A 410 11.72 21.37 16.51
N ARG A 411 10.58 20.71 16.72
CA ARG A 411 9.62 20.41 15.64
C ARG A 411 9.12 21.67 14.95
N ARG A 412 8.82 22.73 15.69
CA ARG A 412 8.38 24.01 15.12
C ARG A 412 9.48 24.65 14.27
N PHE A 413 10.73 24.65 14.75
CA PHE A 413 11.88 25.15 14.01
C PHE A 413 12.12 24.36 12.71
N LEU A 414 12.21 23.03 12.80
CA LEU A 414 12.46 22.16 11.63
C LEU A 414 11.35 22.19 10.58
N ARG A 415 10.12 22.59 10.96
CA ARG A 415 9.00 22.80 10.03
C ARG A 415 8.95 24.19 9.42
N SER A 416 9.61 25.17 10.04
CA SER A 416 9.60 26.55 9.56
C SER A 416 10.45 26.73 8.30
N ASP A 417 10.25 27.85 7.59
CA ASP A 417 11.06 28.22 6.42
C ASP A 417 12.51 28.55 6.78
N TRP A 418 12.82 28.73 8.06
CA TRP A 418 14.20 28.87 8.51
C TRP A 418 15.05 27.64 8.16
N TRP A 419 14.50 26.43 8.31
CA TRP A 419 15.21 25.20 8.01
C TRP A 419 14.75 24.54 6.71
N PRO A 420 15.63 24.25 5.74
CA PRO A 420 16.94 24.86 5.53
C PRO A 420 16.86 26.11 4.62
N ASP A 421 15.69 26.43 4.04
CA ASP A 421 15.57 27.36 2.91
C ASP A 421 16.08 28.78 3.22
N ARG A 422 15.70 29.39 4.35
CA ARG A 422 16.16 30.74 4.71
C ARG A 422 17.66 30.78 4.99
N ILE A 423 18.21 29.75 5.62
CA ILE A 423 19.66 29.62 5.85
C ILE A 423 20.40 29.49 4.51
N ASN A 424 19.84 28.73 3.59
CA ASN A 424 20.44 28.48 2.28
C ASN A 424 20.46 29.74 1.43
N TYR A 425 19.28 30.32 1.16
CA TYR A 425 19.17 31.49 0.28
C TYR A 425 19.59 32.81 0.94
N GLY A 426 19.47 32.92 2.27
CA GLY A 426 19.80 34.14 3.00
C GLY A 426 21.26 34.26 3.44
N PHE A 427 21.92 33.14 3.77
CA PHE A 427 23.29 33.15 4.29
C PHE A 427 24.25 32.35 3.41
N THR A 428 23.93 31.09 3.12
CA THR A 428 24.88 30.14 2.51
C THR A 428 25.33 30.57 1.12
N VAL A 429 24.41 31.05 0.28
CA VAL A 429 24.72 31.55 -1.08
C VAL A 429 25.73 32.70 -1.02
N VAL A 430 25.46 33.71 -0.20
CA VAL A 430 26.30 34.90 -0.09
C VAL A 430 27.65 34.57 0.53
N ALA A 431 27.65 33.81 1.63
CA ALA A 431 28.86 33.42 2.33
C ALA A 431 29.81 32.60 1.44
N PHE A 432 29.27 31.67 0.64
CA PHE A 432 30.08 30.88 -0.28
C PHE A 432 30.67 31.72 -1.42
N ALA A 433 29.89 32.63 -2.02
CA ALA A 433 30.41 33.54 -3.05
C ALA A 433 31.58 34.38 -2.53
N LEU A 434 31.43 34.94 -1.32
CA LEU A 434 32.47 35.74 -0.67
C LEU A 434 33.71 34.90 -0.37
N LEU A 435 33.54 33.68 0.15
CA LEU A 435 34.64 32.78 0.46
C LEU A 435 35.44 32.44 -0.79
N VAL A 436 34.77 32.09 -1.90
CA VAL A 436 35.44 31.83 -3.18
C VAL A 436 36.16 33.09 -3.70
N GLY A 437 35.53 34.26 -3.61
CA GLY A 437 36.16 35.53 -3.99
C GLY A 437 37.44 35.83 -3.20
N VAL A 438 37.43 35.57 -1.89
CA VAL A 438 38.61 35.72 -1.02
C VAL A 438 39.72 34.74 -1.38
N LEU A 439 39.40 33.51 -1.81
CA LEU A 439 40.41 32.55 -2.27
C LEU A 439 41.12 33.00 -3.57
N PHE A 440 40.42 33.69 -4.48
CA PHE A 440 41.01 34.21 -5.72
C PHE A 440 41.83 35.49 -5.51
N ILE A 441 41.31 36.43 -4.72
CA ILE A 441 41.87 37.78 -4.61
C ILE A 441 42.83 37.89 -3.42
N GLY A 442 42.60 37.12 -2.36
CA GLY A 442 43.38 37.17 -1.12
C GLY A 442 44.76 36.53 -1.24
N PRO A 443 45.54 36.57 -0.13
CA PRO A 443 46.84 35.91 -0.06
C PRO A 443 46.75 34.44 -0.45
N GLN A 444 47.76 33.91 -1.14
CA GLN A 444 47.67 32.55 -1.68
C GLN A 444 48.06 31.45 -0.69
N THR A 445 48.57 31.80 0.48
CA THR A 445 49.06 30.87 1.51
C THR A 445 48.06 30.72 2.67
N ARG A 446 48.01 29.52 3.28
CA ARG A 446 47.05 29.14 4.33
C ARG A 446 47.18 29.94 5.62
N ASP A 447 48.39 30.37 5.96
CA ASP A 447 48.70 31.16 7.16
C ASP A 447 48.20 32.62 7.07
N ARG A 448 47.87 33.11 5.87
CA ARG A 448 47.42 34.49 5.64
C ARG A 448 46.06 34.58 4.97
N ASN A 449 45.45 33.45 4.60
CA ASN A 449 44.15 33.41 3.96
C ASN A 449 43.13 32.70 4.86
N PHE A 450 42.21 33.48 5.44
CA PHE A 450 41.17 32.98 6.32
C PHE A 450 40.21 32.02 5.60
N ALA A 451 39.91 32.24 4.32
CA ALA A 451 39.01 31.34 3.59
C ALA A 451 39.63 29.95 3.43
N LEU A 452 40.94 29.89 3.16
CA LEU A 452 41.69 28.65 3.05
C LEU A 452 41.81 27.94 4.41
N ASN A 453 42.12 28.70 5.47
CA ASN A 453 42.16 28.19 6.84
C ASN A 453 40.78 27.67 7.31
N LEU A 454 39.70 28.41 7.06
CA LEU A 454 38.34 28.00 7.42
C LEU A 454 37.95 26.67 6.75
N PHE A 455 38.29 26.51 5.47
CA PHE A 455 37.95 25.30 4.71
C PHE A 455 38.79 24.08 5.10
N TRP A 456 40.11 24.20 5.25
CA TRP A 456 40.97 23.05 5.54
C TRP A 456 41.15 22.77 7.03
N ALA A 457 41.35 23.81 7.85
CA ALA A 457 41.62 23.65 9.27
C ALA A 457 40.33 23.55 10.11
N TRP A 458 39.26 24.28 9.78
CA TRP A 458 38.07 24.34 10.64
C TRP A 458 36.93 23.42 10.19
N TRP A 459 36.60 23.42 8.91
CA TRP A 459 35.45 22.70 8.36
C TRP A 459 35.57 21.17 8.51
N TRP A 460 36.71 20.59 8.12
CA TRP A 460 36.94 19.14 8.17
C TRP A 460 36.80 18.53 9.57
N PRO A 461 37.55 18.96 10.60
CA PRO A 461 37.43 18.37 11.93
C PRO A 461 36.04 18.61 12.55
N PHE A 462 35.43 19.77 12.28
CA PHE A 462 34.08 20.07 12.76
C PHE A 462 33.03 19.09 12.21
N PHE A 463 33.01 18.85 10.90
CA PHE A 463 32.01 17.97 10.30
C PHE A 463 32.29 16.49 10.54
N LEU A 464 33.55 16.05 10.54
CA LEU A 464 33.91 14.68 10.90
C LEU A 464 33.48 14.35 12.34
N PHE A 465 33.64 15.29 13.28
CA PHE A 465 33.11 15.14 14.64
C PHE A 465 31.57 15.13 14.68
N LEU A 466 30.90 15.91 13.82
CA LEU A 466 29.45 16.04 13.82
C LEU A 466 28.72 14.83 13.22
N PHE A 467 29.32 14.11 12.26
CA PHE A 467 28.66 13.02 11.51
C PHE A 467 28.10 11.88 12.39
N PRO A 468 28.78 11.38 13.43
CA PRO A 468 28.22 10.40 14.37
C PRO A 468 26.97 10.88 15.11
N PHE A 469 26.72 12.19 15.17
CA PHE A 469 25.58 12.73 15.92
C PHE A 469 24.45 13.12 14.99
N LEU A 470 24.73 13.91 13.95
CA LEU A 470 23.71 14.52 13.08
C LEU A 470 23.69 13.96 11.66
N GLY A 471 24.43 12.88 11.37
CA GLY A 471 24.42 12.24 10.06
C GLY A 471 24.79 13.21 8.94
N ARG A 472 23.98 13.24 7.88
CA ARG A 472 24.27 13.99 6.64
C ARG A 472 23.75 15.43 6.65
N ILE A 473 23.65 16.07 7.82
CA ILE A 473 23.04 17.41 7.98
C ILE A 473 23.72 18.50 7.16
N TRP A 474 25.04 18.41 6.92
CA TRP A 474 25.73 19.35 6.02
C TRP A 474 25.08 19.42 4.64
N CYS A 475 24.58 18.31 4.11
CA CYS A 475 24.00 18.27 2.77
C CYS A 475 22.64 19.00 2.68
N SER A 476 21.97 19.34 3.80
CA SER A 476 20.82 20.25 3.75
C SER A 476 21.21 21.71 3.57
N VAL A 477 22.43 22.08 3.98
CA VAL A 477 22.98 23.46 3.92
C VAL A 477 24.19 23.61 3.00
N CYS A 478 24.39 22.65 2.11
CA CYS A 478 25.56 22.59 1.25
C CYS A 478 25.48 23.63 0.11
N PRO A 479 26.46 24.54 -0.03
CA PRO A 479 26.41 25.61 -1.03
C PRO A 479 26.34 25.09 -2.47
N PHE A 480 27.07 24.02 -2.78
CA PHE A 480 27.15 23.46 -4.14
C PHE A 480 25.76 23.15 -4.73
N MET A 481 24.89 22.53 -3.93
CA MET A 481 23.56 22.15 -4.39
C MET A 481 22.60 23.34 -4.43
N ILE A 482 22.79 24.37 -3.60
CA ILE A 482 21.95 25.57 -3.64
C ILE A 482 22.19 26.36 -4.92
N TYR A 483 23.44 26.49 -5.36
CA TYR A 483 23.75 27.02 -6.69
C TYR A 483 23.14 26.16 -7.81
N GLY A 484 23.13 24.83 -7.65
CA GLY A 484 22.41 23.93 -8.54
C GLY A 484 20.90 24.21 -8.62
N GLU A 485 20.23 24.40 -7.48
CA GLU A 485 18.79 24.72 -7.44
C GLU A 485 18.47 26.10 -8.01
N ILE A 486 19.31 27.11 -7.74
CA ILE A 486 19.19 28.44 -8.34
C ILE A 486 19.34 28.32 -9.87
N THR A 487 20.34 27.58 -10.33
CA THR A 487 20.59 27.34 -11.76
C THR A 487 19.41 26.63 -12.40
N GLN A 488 18.83 25.63 -11.74
CA GLN A 488 17.66 24.91 -12.24
C GLN A 488 16.45 25.85 -12.36
N LYS A 489 16.16 26.66 -11.33
CA LYS A 489 15.07 27.65 -11.35
C LYS A 489 15.28 28.69 -12.47
N LEU A 490 16.47 29.24 -12.56
CA LEU A 490 16.84 30.23 -13.57
C LEU A 490 16.79 29.65 -14.99
N SER A 491 17.32 28.43 -15.17
CA SER A 491 17.32 27.74 -16.46
C SER A 491 15.92 27.43 -16.94
N LEU A 492 14.99 27.06 -16.05
CA LEU A 492 13.59 26.79 -16.41
C LEU A 492 12.80 28.08 -16.68
N TRP A 493 13.16 29.17 -15.99
CA TRP A 493 12.60 30.49 -16.24
C TRP A 493 13.05 31.06 -17.60
N LEU A 494 14.34 30.94 -17.94
CA LEU A 494 14.88 31.37 -19.23
C LEU A 494 14.48 30.44 -20.40
N PHE A 495 14.45 29.12 -20.17
CA PHE A 495 14.16 28.11 -21.18
C PHE A 495 13.12 27.09 -20.66
N PRO A 496 11.81 27.36 -20.83
CA PRO A 496 10.76 26.47 -20.37
C PRO A 496 10.87 25.09 -21.03
N ARG A 497 11.30 24.08 -20.25
CA ARG A 497 11.47 22.69 -20.71
C ARG A 497 11.16 21.70 -19.61
N LYS A 498 10.88 20.45 -19.97
CA LYS A 498 10.80 19.35 -19.00
C LYS A 498 12.20 18.79 -18.75
N LEU A 499 12.62 18.75 -17.49
CA LEU A 499 13.90 18.15 -17.10
C LEU A 499 13.87 16.63 -17.29
N LYS A 500 15.05 16.03 -17.51
CA LYS A 500 15.18 14.58 -17.63
C LYS A 500 14.95 13.92 -16.27
N ARG A 501 14.29 12.77 -16.28
CA ARG A 501 14.22 11.88 -15.11
C ARG A 501 15.58 11.22 -14.87
N TRP A 502 15.77 10.70 -13.67
CA TRP A 502 17.02 10.04 -13.29
C TRP A 502 17.22 8.73 -14.07
N PRO A 503 18.39 8.50 -14.69
CA PRO A 503 18.74 7.20 -15.27
C PRO A 503 19.16 6.25 -14.13
N ARG A 504 18.18 5.73 -13.37
CA ARG A 504 18.41 5.05 -12.09
C ARG A 504 19.27 3.80 -12.23
N GLU A 505 18.99 2.93 -13.19
CA GLU A 505 19.74 1.67 -13.38
C GLU A 505 21.24 1.93 -13.61
N GLU A 506 21.57 2.86 -14.51
CA GLU A 506 22.94 3.23 -14.79
C GLU A 506 23.59 3.94 -13.61
N ALA A 507 22.87 4.86 -12.96
CA ALA A 507 23.36 5.63 -11.83
C ALA A 507 23.62 4.77 -10.59
N GLU A 508 22.80 3.75 -10.32
CA GLU A 508 23.04 2.82 -9.22
C GLU A 508 24.21 1.87 -9.49
N LYS A 509 24.38 1.45 -10.74
CA LYS A 509 25.46 0.57 -11.16
C LYS A 509 26.82 1.27 -11.16
N TRP A 510 26.88 2.48 -11.73
CA TRP A 510 28.15 3.19 -11.97
C TRP A 510 28.41 4.35 -11.03
N GLY A 511 27.38 4.96 -10.42
CA GLY A 511 27.54 6.15 -9.58
C GLY A 511 28.53 5.95 -8.45
N GLY A 512 28.47 4.80 -7.76
CA GLY A 512 29.43 4.48 -6.70
C GLY A 512 30.89 4.38 -7.17
N TRP A 513 31.13 3.80 -8.35
CA TRP A 513 32.46 3.69 -8.94
C TRP A 513 32.96 5.03 -9.49
N PHE A 514 32.05 5.85 -10.03
CA PHE A 514 32.33 7.22 -10.41
C PHE A 514 32.76 8.05 -9.20
N LEU A 515 32.06 7.93 -8.06
CA LEU A 515 32.43 8.57 -6.81
C LEU A 515 33.83 8.16 -6.35
N PHE A 516 34.14 6.85 -6.36
CA PHE A 516 35.47 6.35 -6.03
C PHE A 516 36.56 6.95 -6.93
N GLY A 517 36.36 6.96 -8.25
CA GLY A 517 37.31 7.55 -9.20
C GLY A 517 37.50 9.04 -8.99
N LEU A 518 36.40 9.79 -8.85
CA LEU A 518 36.45 11.24 -8.62
C LEU A 518 37.13 11.59 -7.29
N PHE A 519 36.87 10.84 -6.22
CA PHE A 519 37.53 11.05 -4.92
C PHE A 519 39.02 10.71 -4.99
N THR A 520 39.41 9.67 -5.73
CA THR A 520 40.82 9.31 -5.97
C THR A 520 41.53 10.44 -6.71
N LEU A 521 40.91 11.01 -7.74
CA LEU A 521 41.48 12.15 -8.48
C LEU A 521 41.64 13.38 -7.60
N ILE A 522 40.70 13.64 -6.68
CA ILE A 522 40.80 14.75 -5.73
C ILE A 522 41.98 14.54 -4.79
N PHE A 523 42.16 13.34 -4.22
CA PHE A 523 43.31 13.03 -3.36
C PHE A 523 44.65 13.13 -4.09
N LEU A 524 44.72 12.67 -5.33
CA LEU A 524 45.94 12.83 -6.13
C LEU A 524 46.21 14.30 -6.45
N TRP A 525 45.19 15.11 -6.74
CA TRP A 525 45.36 16.55 -6.94
C TRP A 525 45.82 17.22 -5.64
N GLU A 526 45.23 16.83 -4.51
CA GLU A 526 45.58 17.37 -3.20
C GLU A 526 47.06 17.18 -2.86
N GLU A 527 47.56 15.97 -3.05
CA GLU A 527 48.94 15.59 -2.73
C GLU A 527 49.96 16.09 -3.77
N LEU A 528 49.68 15.98 -5.08
CA LEU A 528 50.68 16.27 -6.13
C LEU A 528 50.88 17.77 -6.40
N TRP A 529 49.92 18.62 -6.02
CA TRP A 529 49.98 20.08 -6.26
C TRP A 529 49.83 20.92 -5.00
N ASP A 530 49.95 20.31 -3.81
CA ASP A 530 49.86 21.01 -2.52
C ASP A 530 48.60 21.90 -2.41
N LEU A 531 47.46 21.29 -2.74
CA LEU A 531 46.19 22.00 -2.89
C LEU A 531 45.72 22.62 -1.57
N GLU A 532 46.03 21.98 -0.44
CA GLU A 532 45.65 22.43 0.91
C GLU A 532 46.31 23.76 1.31
N ASN A 533 47.45 24.10 0.70
CA ASN A 533 48.21 25.31 1.00
C ASN A 533 48.10 26.40 -0.07
N THR A 534 47.43 26.11 -1.19
CA THR A 534 47.29 27.03 -2.34
C THR A 534 45.84 27.48 -2.54
N ALA A 535 45.55 28.77 -2.28
CA ALA A 535 44.19 29.31 -2.29
C ALA A 535 43.47 29.22 -3.65
N TYR A 536 44.15 29.59 -4.74
CA TYR A 536 43.59 29.52 -6.10
C TYR A 536 43.20 28.09 -6.50
N LEU A 537 44.04 27.09 -6.22
CA LEU A 537 43.75 25.69 -6.54
C LEU A 537 42.54 25.18 -5.73
N SER A 538 42.47 25.52 -4.45
CA SER A 538 41.30 25.24 -3.62
C SER A 538 40.02 25.90 -4.16
N ALA A 539 40.09 27.15 -4.65
CA ALA A 539 38.95 27.82 -5.28
C ALA A 539 38.48 27.09 -6.56
N CYS A 540 39.44 26.67 -7.40
CA CYS A 540 39.16 25.89 -8.61
C CYS A 540 38.46 24.56 -8.29
N LEU A 541 38.89 23.85 -7.25
CA LEU A 541 38.23 22.62 -6.79
C LEU A 541 36.78 22.89 -6.36
N LEU A 542 36.55 23.91 -5.54
CA LEU A 542 35.20 24.29 -5.08
C LEU A 542 34.29 24.69 -6.25
N LEU A 543 34.80 25.44 -7.22
CA LEU A 543 34.07 25.83 -8.42
C LEU A 543 33.79 24.64 -9.33
N LEU A 544 34.71 23.68 -9.48
CA LEU A 544 34.51 22.48 -10.29
C LEU A 544 33.39 21.61 -9.71
N ILE A 545 33.37 21.40 -8.40
CA ILE A 545 32.29 20.67 -7.72
C ILE A 545 30.96 21.42 -7.86
N THR A 546 30.97 22.75 -7.73
CA THR A 546 29.79 23.61 -7.92
C THR A 546 29.27 23.52 -9.35
N ALA A 547 30.16 23.59 -10.34
CA ALA A 547 29.82 23.48 -11.75
C ALA A 547 29.21 22.10 -12.06
N GLY A 548 29.75 21.02 -11.51
CA GLY A 548 29.14 19.69 -11.58
C GLY A 548 27.70 19.70 -11.05
N ALA A 549 27.47 20.24 -9.85
CA ALA A 549 26.13 20.37 -9.29
C ALA A 549 25.19 21.20 -10.19
N MET A 550 25.66 22.34 -10.73
CA MET A 550 24.89 23.21 -11.63
C MET A 550 24.53 22.54 -12.96
N ILE A 551 25.49 21.90 -13.62
CA ILE A 551 25.30 21.21 -14.90
C ILE A 551 24.26 20.10 -14.74
N PHE A 552 24.41 19.23 -13.74
CA PHE A 552 23.47 18.14 -13.53
C PHE A 552 22.07 18.63 -13.09
N SER A 553 21.98 19.74 -12.35
CA SER A 553 20.69 20.35 -11.97
C SER A 553 19.98 21.04 -13.15
N ALA A 554 20.72 21.48 -14.17
CA ALA A 554 20.15 22.01 -15.40
C ALA A 554 19.60 20.92 -16.33
N ILE A 555 20.09 19.68 -16.19
CA ILE A 555 19.74 18.53 -17.05
C ILE A 555 18.65 17.67 -16.41
N PHE A 556 18.82 17.30 -15.13
CA PHE A 556 17.98 16.36 -14.41
C PHE A 556 17.08 17.05 -13.39
N GLU A 557 15.92 16.46 -13.13
CA GLU A 557 15.03 16.92 -12.07
C GLU A 557 15.60 16.63 -10.67
N ARG A 558 15.24 17.45 -9.67
CA ARG A 558 15.64 17.30 -8.25
C ARG A 558 17.17 17.16 -8.05
N ARG A 559 17.62 16.63 -6.90
CA ARG A 559 19.04 16.61 -6.51
C ARG A 559 19.77 15.32 -6.95
N PHE A 560 19.85 15.07 -8.26
CA PHE A 560 20.55 13.89 -8.81
C PHE A 560 22.02 13.81 -8.38
N TRP A 561 22.75 14.93 -8.50
CA TRP A 561 24.16 15.06 -8.14
C TRP A 561 24.43 14.62 -6.69
N CYS A 562 23.60 15.06 -5.75
CA CYS A 562 23.77 14.75 -4.33
C CYS A 562 23.63 13.26 -4.02
N ARG A 563 22.85 12.50 -4.82
CA ARG A 563 22.64 11.08 -4.57
C ARG A 563 23.72 10.20 -5.18
N TYR A 564 24.13 10.49 -6.41
CA TYR A 564 24.94 9.55 -7.20
C TYR A 564 26.35 10.02 -7.56
N LEU A 565 26.63 11.33 -7.55
CA LEU A 565 27.84 11.87 -8.19
C LEU A 565 28.70 12.76 -7.29
N CYS A 566 28.16 13.28 -6.19
CA CYS A 566 28.88 14.18 -5.29
C CYS A 566 29.88 13.39 -4.41
N PRO A 567 31.21 13.62 -4.54
CA PRO A 567 32.24 12.88 -3.80
C PRO A 567 32.12 13.08 -2.28
N ILE A 568 31.99 14.34 -1.85
CA ILE A 568 31.73 14.72 -0.45
C ILE A 568 30.40 14.12 0.02
N GLY A 569 29.40 14.06 -0.86
CA GLY A 569 28.11 13.45 -0.58
C GLY A 569 28.20 11.95 -0.31
N GLY A 570 29.00 11.22 -1.09
CA GLY A 570 29.26 9.79 -0.91
C GLY A 570 29.96 9.50 0.42
N MET A 571 31.01 10.25 0.73
CA MET A 571 31.72 10.18 2.03
C MET A 571 30.78 10.49 3.19
N ASN A 572 30.03 11.60 3.13
CA ASN A 572 29.10 11.98 4.20
C ASN A 572 27.99 10.93 4.36
N GLY A 573 27.49 10.36 3.26
CA GLY A 573 26.51 9.27 3.29
C GLY A 573 27.06 8.00 3.96
N LEU A 574 28.34 7.69 3.76
CA LEU A 574 29.01 6.57 4.40
C LEU A 574 29.15 6.80 5.92
N PHE A 575 29.67 7.95 6.35
CA PHE A 575 29.80 8.26 7.78
C PHE A 575 28.44 8.45 8.48
N ALA A 576 27.43 8.93 7.77
CA ALA A 576 26.07 9.05 8.30
C ALA A 576 25.48 7.70 8.74
N LYS A 577 25.99 6.55 8.26
CA LYS A 577 25.55 5.23 8.75
C LYS A 577 25.86 5.00 10.23
N LEU A 578 26.90 5.65 10.77
CA LEU A 578 27.24 5.61 12.20
C LEU A 578 26.36 6.51 13.07
N SER A 579 25.54 7.38 12.46
CA SER A 579 24.86 8.44 13.20
C SER A 579 23.83 7.95 14.22
N MET A 580 23.78 8.64 15.35
CA MET A 580 22.84 8.44 16.46
C MET A 580 21.47 9.06 16.21
N THR A 581 21.32 9.91 15.20
CA THR A 581 20.01 10.47 14.82
C THR A 581 19.56 9.92 13.47
N GLU A 582 18.26 9.69 13.30
CA GLU A 582 17.66 9.25 12.04
C GLU A 582 16.33 9.96 11.79
N LEU A 583 15.95 10.08 10.52
CA LEU A 583 14.62 10.54 10.13
C LEU A 583 13.87 9.38 9.49
N ARG A 584 12.77 8.93 10.11
CA ARG A 584 11.97 7.78 9.64
C ARG A 584 10.49 8.14 9.67
N ALA A 585 9.64 7.32 9.04
CA ALA A 585 8.19 7.45 9.19
C ALA A 585 7.57 6.16 9.74
N GLN A 586 6.48 6.30 10.48
CA GLN A 586 5.71 5.18 10.96
C GLN A 586 5.03 4.48 9.77
N GLN A 587 5.58 3.34 9.36
CA GLN A 587 5.10 2.55 8.23
C GLN A 587 3.60 2.26 8.35
N GLY A 588 3.11 1.91 9.55
CA GLY A 588 1.68 1.64 9.80
C GLY A 588 0.76 2.83 9.47
N ILE A 589 1.08 4.04 9.93
CA ILE A 589 0.30 5.25 9.60
C ILE A 589 0.39 5.55 8.10
N CYS A 590 1.60 5.45 7.55
CA CYS A 590 1.81 5.69 6.13
C CYS A 590 1.05 4.70 5.24
N SER A 591 0.93 3.43 5.64
CA SER A 591 0.23 2.42 4.84
C SER A 591 -1.29 2.42 5.06
N ALA A 592 -1.75 2.68 6.28
CA ALA A 592 -3.16 2.58 6.64
C ALA A 592 -3.94 3.87 6.42
N THR A 593 -3.32 5.03 6.65
CA THR A 593 -4.03 6.33 6.70
C THR A 593 -3.64 7.26 5.56
N CYS A 594 -2.38 7.20 5.09
CA CYS A 594 -1.89 8.17 4.09
C CYS A 594 -2.41 7.88 2.68
N THR A 595 -3.08 8.87 2.10
CA THR A 595 -3.63 8.84 0.74
C THR A 595 -2.95 9.80 -0.23
N THR A 596 -1.95 10.58 0.21
CA THR A 596 -1.33 11.61 -0.65
C THR A 596 0.12 11.36 -0.99
N TYR A 597 0.93 10.81 -0.06
CA TYR A 597 2.36 10.59 -0.26
C TYR A 597 3.14 11.84 -0.69
N GLN A 598 2.68 13.04 -0.28
CA GLN A 598 3.31 14.33 -0.61
C GLN A 598 4.76 14.43 -0.15
N CYS A 599 5.14 13.73 0.92
CA CYS A 599 6.53 13.64 1.36
C CYS A 599 7.49 13.06 0.30
N TYR A 600 7.00 12.23 -0.63
CA TYR A 600 7.78 11.72 -1.76
C TYR A 600 7.56 12.57 -3.00
N LYS A 601 6.31 12.72 -3.47
CA LYS A 601 6.02 13.33 -4.78
C LYS A 601 5.89 14.85 -4.78
N GLY A 602 5.59 15.45 -3.63
CA GLY A 602 5.19 16.85 -3.51
C GLY A 602 3.69 17.06 -3.67
N GLY A 603 3.21 18.27 -3.43
CA GLY A 603 1.81 18.66 -3.63
C GLY A 603 1.34 19.78 -2.70
N PRO A 604 0.08 20.19 -2.84
CA PRO A 604 -0.50 21.32 -2.11
C PRO A 604 -0.68 20.99 -0.62
N GLN A 605 -0.85 22.03 0.21
CA GLN A 605 -1.12 21.88 1.64
C GLN A 605 -2.31 20.95 1.91
N LYS A 606 -2.17 20.01 2.84
CA LYS A 606 -3.26 19.12 3.28
C LYS A 606 -3.13 18.81 4.77
N GLY A 607 -4.21 19.01 5.53
CA GLY A 607 -4.17 18.83 6.98
C GLY A 607 -3.10 19.71 7.61
N GLU A 608 -2.20 19.13 8.39
CA GLU A 608 -1.02 19.85 8.91
C GLU A 608 0.19 19.87 7.95
N GLY A 609 0.14 19.10 6.86
CA GLY A 609 1.22 19.04 5.88
C GLY A 609 1.21 20.30 5.02
N MET A 610 2.36 20.96 4.91
CA MET A 610 2.59 22.18 4.11
C MET A 610 2.75 21.84 2.62
N GLU A 611 2.61 22.85 1.77
CA GLU A 611 2.96 22.74 0.35
C GLU A 611 4.45 22.46 0.19
N THR A 612 4.80 21.44 -0.59
CA THR A 612 6.20 21.06 -0.84
C THR A 612 6.40 20.44 -2.22
N ASN A 613 7.64 20.45 -2.70
CA ASN A 613 8.06 19.73 -3.92
C ASN A 613 8.39 18.24 -3.68
N GLY A 614 8.11 17.72 -2.47
CA GLY A 614 8.46 16.35 -2.08
C GLY A 614 9.96 16.18 -1.79
N CYS A 615 10.38 14.94 -1.51
CA CYS A 615 11.76 14.66 -1.13
C CYS A 615 12.73 14.97 -2.29
N PRO A 616 13.75 15.83 -2.09
CA PRO A 616 14.65 16.24 -3.16
C PRO A 616 15.55 15.10 -3.68
N LEU A 617 15.58 13.96 -2.99
CA LEU A 617 16.37 12.79 -3.37
C LEU A 617 15.54 11.57 -3.82
N TYR A 618 14.24 11.77 -4.04
CA TYR A 618 13.31 10.67 -4.33
C TYR A 618 13.33 9.57 -3.26
N SER A 619 13.34 9.94 -1.99
CA SER A 619 13.30 8.97 -0.88
C SER A 619 12.07 9.20 -0.02
N HIS A 620 11.25 8.16 0.17
CA HIS A 620 10.13 8.23 1.11
C HIS A 620 10.62 7.84 2.52
N PRO A 621 10.28 8.60 3.58
CA PRO A 621 10.84 8.37 4.93
C PRO A 621 10.48 7.00 5.54
N ALA A 622 9.41 6.36 5.08
CA ALA A 622 9.03 5.01 5.53
C ALA A 622 9.89 3.89 4.90
N GLN A 623 10.64 4.19 3.83
CA GLN A 623 11.45 3.24 3.07
C GLN A 623 12.93 3.30 3.44
N LEU A 624 13.37 4.35 4.13
CA LEU A 624 14.77 4.54 4.48
C LEU A 624 15.25 3.41 5.40
N GLU A 625 16.21 2.63 4.92
CA GLU A 625 16.86 1.54 5.65
C GLU A 625 18.12 1.99 6.38
N ASP A 626 18.79 3.01 5.83
CA ASP A 626 19.91 3.69 6.45
C ASP A 626 19.93 5.21 6.19
N ASN A 627 20.91 5.90 6.76
CA ASN A 627 21.04 7.36 6.67
C ASN A 627 21.85 7.85 5.46
N ARG A 628 22.26 6.97 4.54
CA ARG A 628 23.05 7.36 3.37
C ARG A 628 22.32 8.34 2.46
N ASP A 629 21.06 8.04 2.17
CA ASP A 629 20.26 8.73 1.17
C ASP A 629 19.41 9.87 1.75
N CYS A 630 19.42 10.06 3.08
CA CYS A 630 18.70 11.14 3.74
C CYS A 630 19.63 12.34 4.00
N VAL A 631 19.32 13.50 3.40
CA VAL A 631 20.09 14.76 3.63
C VAL A 631 19.49 15.65 4.73
N LEU A 632 18.52 15.16 5.50
CA LEU A 632 17.94 15.86 6.65
C LEU A 632 17.37 17.27 6.33
N CYS A 633 16.88 17.48 5.11
CA CYS A 633 16.21 18.72 4.71
C CYS A 633 14.81 18.92 5.36
N MET A 634 14.29 17.91 6.05
CA MET A 634 12.98 17.92 6.71
C MET A 634 11.76 18.16 5.80
N THR A 635 11.91 18.14 4.47
CA THR A 635 10.78 18.31 3.54
C THR A 635 9.69 17.27 3.78
N CYS A 636 10.05 16.03 4.11
CA CYS A 636 9.06 15.00 4.44
C CYS A 636 8.30 15.29 5.75
N LEU A 637 8.97 15.89 6.74
CA LEU A 637 8.34 16.35 7.99
C LEU A 637 7.38 17.52 7.73
N LYS A 638 7.75 18.45 6.85
CA LYS A 638 6.89 19.56 6.40
C LYS A 638 5.67 19.05 5.63
N ALA A 639 5.85 18.07 4.76
CA ALA A 639 4.82 17.55 3.84
C ALA A 639 3.82 16.56 4.48
N CYS A 640 4.10 16.00 5.65
CA CYS A 640 3.28 14.92 6.20
C CYS A 640 1.97 15.44 6.80
N PRO A 641 0.79 15.00 6.34
CA PRO A 641 -0.50 15.41 6.91
C PRO A 641 -0.89 14.66 8.20
N HIS A 642 -0.17 13.59 8.56
CA HIS A 642 -0.57 12.62 9.59
C HIS A 642 0.44 12.45 10.73
N ARG A 643 1.38 13.38 10.96
CA ARG A 643 2.41 13.27 12.02
C ARG A 643 3.25 11.98 11.99
N SER A 644 3.36 11.32 10.84
CA SER A 644 4.03 10.02 10.75
C SER A 644 5.56 10.11 10.81
N VAL A 645 6.15 11.25 10.42
CA VAL A 645 7.60 11.43 10.38
C VAL A 645 8.16 11.68 11.79
N GLU A 646 9.15 10.88 12.17
CA GLU A 646 9.85 10.89 13.45
C GLU A 646 11.33 11.25 13.23
N PHE A 647 11.87 12.09 14.10
CA PHE A 647 13.32 12.31 14.20
C PHE A 647 13.81 11.57 15.44
N ASN A 648 14.40 10.40 15.26
CA ASN A 648 14.69 9.47 16.34
C ASN A 648 16.16 9.54 16.76
N LEU A 649 16.40 9.51 18.08
CA LEU A 649 17.69 9.16 18.67
C LEU A 649 17.79 7.64 18.81
N ARG A 650 18.91 7.05 18.41
CA ARG A 650 19.17 5.60 18.33
C ARG A 650 20.64 5.28 18.70
N PRO A 651 20.95 4.02 19.06
CA PRO A 651 22.33 3.56 19.18
C PRO A 651 23.13 3.78 17.88
N PRO A 652 24.41 4.19 17.97
CA PRO A 652 25.23 4.49 16.80
C PRO A 652 25.43 3.24 15.93
N GLY A 653 25.30 3.39 14.61
CA GLY A 653 25.56 2.30 13.66
C GLY A 653 24.55 1.16 13.65
N ILE A 654 23.41 1.24 14.36
CA ILE A 654 22.50 0.10 14.58
C ILE A 654 22.06 -0.62 13.29
N GLU A 655 21.88 0.13 12.21
CA GLU A 655 21.45 -0.43 10.93
C GLU A 655 22.49 -1.35 10.29
N LEU A 656 23.79 -1.10 10.53
CA LEU A 656 24.89 -1.88 9.98
C LEU A 656 24.84 -3.36 10.39
N TRP A 657 24.22 -3.69 11.53
CA TRP A 657 24.06 -5.07 11.99
C TRP A 657 22.61 -5.56 12.06
N THR A 658 21.63 -4.75 11.63
CA THR A 658 20.20 -5.14 11.61
C THR A 658 19.59 -5.17 10.21
N THR A 659 19.80 -4.13 9.40
CA THR A 659 19.03 -3.88 8.16
C THR A 659 19.90 -3.51 6.97
N HIS A 660 21.21 -3.43 7.14
CA HIS A 660 22.12 -2.93 6.13
C HIS A 660 22.31 -3.90 4.95
N VAL A 661 22.34 -3.33 3.74
CA VAL A 661 22.64 -4.03 2.50
C VAL A 661 24.05 -3.65 2.04
N PRO A 662 25.01 -4.59 2.00
CA PRO A 662 26.40 -4.30 1.66
C PRO A 662 26.56 -3.99 0.16
N ARG A 663 27.36 -2.97 -0.15
CA ARG A 663 27.74 -2.59 -1.53
C ARG A 663 29.26 -2.55 -1.70
N SER A 664 29.76 -3.03 -2.84
CA SER A 664 31.21 -3.14 -3.11
C SER A 664 31.90 -1.78 -3.27
N TYR A 665 31.29 -0.83 -3.97
CA TYR A 665 31.86 0.51 -4.16
C TYR A 665 31.92 1.31 -2.85
N GLU A 666 31.00 1.07 -1.90
CA GLU A 666 31.06 1.72 -0.58
C GLU A 666 32.26 1.20 0.22
N VAL A 667 32.58 -0.09 0.11
CA VAL A 667 33.78 -0.68 0.72
C VAL A 667 35.05 -0.14 0.06
N ALA A 668 35.05 0.01 -1.27
CA ALA A 668 36.17 0.64 -1.98
C ALA A 668 36.38 2.09 -1.51
N LEU A 669 35.32 2.89 -1.42
CA LEU A 669 35.37 4.26 -0.91
C LEU A 669 35.82 4.30 0.56
N LEU A 670 35.33 3.38 1.40
CA LEU A 670 35.73 3.27 2.81
C LEU A 670 37.26 3.11 2.93
N PHE A 671 37.85 2.17 2.20
CA PHE A 671 39.30 1.95 2.26
C PHE A 671 40.09 3.05 1.56
N LEU A 672 39.56 3.69 0.52
CA LEU A 672 40.16 4.87 -0.10
C LEU A 672 40.30 6.01 0.92
N LEU A 673 39.23 6.32 1.67
CA LEU A 673 39.22 7.34 2.72
C LEU A 673 40.19 7.01 3.86
N LEU A 674 40.39 5.73 4.16
CA LEU A 674 41.41 5.29 5.11
C LEU A 674 42.82 5.43 4.53
N GLY A 675 42.98 5.21 3.23
CA GLY A 675 44.23 5.39 2.48
C GLY A 675 44.67 6.85 2.41
N GLY A 676 43.72 7.78 2.29
CA GLY A 676 43.99 9.23 2.31
C GLY A 676 44.78 9.67 3.55
N VAL A 677 44.52 9.06 4.71
CA VAL A 677 45.28 9.36 5.95
C VAL A 677 46.77 9.02 5.82
N TYR A 678 47.11 7.94 5.12
CA TYR A 678 48.50 7.60 4.82
C TYR A 678 49.07 8.50 3.73
N LEU A 679 48.25 8.87 2.74
CA LEU A 679 48.65 9.77 1.65
C LEU A 679 49.09 11.13 2.19
N HIS A 680 48.30 11.77 3.07
CA HIS A 680 48.66 13.06 3.68
C HIS A 680 49.88 13.02 4.62
N ARG A 681 50.44 11.83 4.85
CA ARG A 681 51.63 11.60 5.67
C ARG A 681 52.72 10.87 4.89
N LEU A 682 52.74 11.09 3.57
CA LEU A 682 53.67 10.46 2.67
C LEU A 682 55.15 10.71 3.05
N PRO A 683 55.57 11.94 3.43
CA PRO A 683 56.96 12.18 3.83
C PRO A 683 57.34 11.43 5.11
N GLU A 684 56.47 11.42 6.12
CA GLU A 684 56.70 10.69 7.37
C GLU A 684 56.73 9.18 7.13
N LEU A 685 55.86 8.67 6.26
CA LEU A 685 55.83 7.26 5.86
C LEU A 685 57.10 6.86 5.09
N GLN A 686 57.58 7.72 4.19
CA GLN A 686 58.82 7.51 3.45
C GLN A 686 60.02 7.42 4.39
N ALA A 687 60.11 8.34 5.36
CA ALA A 687 61.15 8.34 6.38
C ALA A 687 61.10 7.09 7.26
N TRP A 688 59.89 6.66 7.66
CA TRP A 688 59.67 5.46 8.45
C TRP A 688 60.04 4.17 7.70
N LEU A 689 59.77 4.09 6.39
CA LEU A 689 60.10 2.95 5.54
C LEU A 689 61.56 2.95 5.04
N GLY A 690 62.32 4.03 5.27
CA GLY A 690 63.69 4.17 4.77
C GLY A 690 63.80 4.22 3.25
N LEU A 691 62.77 4.71 2.56
CA LEU A 691 62.75 4.81 1.10
C LEU A 691 63.40 6.14 0.65
N ASN A 692 64.46 6.09 -0.15
CA ASN A 692 65.12 7.28 -0.70
C ASN A 692 64.57 7.63 -2.11
N LEU A 693 63.26 7.87 -2.22
CA LEU A 693 62.63 8.30 -3.47
C LEU A 693 62.59 9.83 -3.56
N ASP A 694 62.78 10.38 -4.75
CA ASP A 694 62.72 11.82 -4.98
C ASP A 694 61.27 12.23 -5.30
N LEU A 695 60.58 12.80 -4.30
CA LEU A 695 59.20 13.26 -4.45
C LEU A 695 59.07 14.50 -5.36
N THR A 696 60.18 15.11 -5.80
CA THR A 696 60.12 16.18 -6.81
C THR A 696 59.83 15.65 -8.22
N VAL A 697 60.08 14.35 -8.45
CA VAL A 697 59.80 13.70 -9.74
C VAL A 697 58.34 13.23 -9.77
N PHE A 698 57.52 13.91 -10.58
CA PHE A 698 56.08 13.67 -10.67
C PHE A 698 55.67 12.20 -10.78
N TRP A 699 56.31 11.41 -11.66
CA TRP A 699 55.95 10.00 -11.85
C TRP A 699 56.30 9.12 -10.65
N GLN A 700 57.36 9.45 -9.91
CA GLN A 700 57.72 8.74 -8.68
C GLN A 700 56.74 9.08 -7.55
N HIS A 701 56.42 10.37 -7.40
CA HIS A 701 55.42 10.83 -6.43
C HIS A 701 54.05 10.21 -6.70
N LEU A 702 53.57 10.25 -7.95
CA LEU A 702 52.30 9.62 -8.36
C LEU A 702 52.29 8.11 -8.08
N GLY A 703 53.37 7.40 -8.46
CA GLY A 703 53.48 5.96 -8.25
C GLY A 703 53.42 5.58 -6.77
N LEU A 704 54.16 6.29 -5.93
CA LEU A 704 54.17 6.06 -4.48
C LEU A 704 52.81 6.41 -3.86
N SER A 705 52.20 7.54 -4.24
CA SER A 705 50.87 7.95 -3.80
C SER A 705 49.80 6.88 -4.10
N LEU A 706 49.82 6.29 -5.29
CA LEU A 706 48.91 5.20 -5.66
C LEU A 706 49.14 3.92 -4.83
N LEU A 707 50.40 3.56 -4.56
CA LEU A 707 50.73 2.40 -3.73
C LEU A 707 50.27 2.60 -2.28
N VAL A 708 50.45 3.80 -1.73
CA VAL A 708 50.09 4.13 -0.35
C VAL A 708 48.58 4.06 -0.13
N LEU A 709 47.78 4.50 -1.12
CA LEU A 709 46.33 4.37 -1.08
C LEU A 709 45.85 2.90 -0.99
N LEU A 710 46.66 1.93 -1.40
CA LEU A 710 46.35 0.49 -1.34
C LEU A 710 46.76 -0.18 -0.01
N ILE A 711 47.56 0.48 0.83
CA ILE A 711 48.03 -0.10 2.10
C ILE A 711 46.88 -0.60 2.99
N PRO A 712 45.82 0.20 3.27
CA PRO A 712 44.78 -0.25 4.20
C PRO A 712 43.96 -1.42 3.64
N VAL A 713 43.71 -1.43 2.33
CA VAL A 713 42.97 -2.53 1.70
C VAL A 713 43.79 -3.82 1.70
N ALA A 714 45.11 -3.72 1.46
CA ALA A 714 46.02 -4.87 1.51
C ALA A 714 46.05 -5.51 2.91
N ILE A 715 46.16 -4.70 3.97
CA ILE A 715 46.15 -5.19 5.36
C ILE A 715 44.80 -5.86 5.69
N ALA A 716 43.68 -5.24 5.32
CA ALA A 716 42.36 -5.80 5.56
C ALA A 716 42.11 -7.11 4.79
N PHE A 717 42.55 -7.21 3.54
CA PHE A 717 42.48 -8.44 2.76
C PHE A 717 43.38 -9.54 3.31
N ALA A 718 44.61 -9.21 3.73
CA ALA A 718 45.51 -10.17 4.35
C ALA A 718 44.91 -10.75 5.64
N ALA A 719 44.33 -9.89 6.49
CA ALA A 719 43.63 -10.31 7.69
C ALA A 719 42.44 -11.25 7.37
N TYR A 720 41.64 -10.93 6.35
CA TYR A 720 40.53 -11.79 5.92
C TYR A 720 41.00 -13.11 5.29
N GLY A 721 42.09 -13.10 4.52
CA GLY A 721 42.72 -14.31 3.97
C GLY A 721 43.20 -15.25 5.07
N LEU A 722 43.80 -14.71 6.13
CA LEU A 722 44.20 -15.50 7.32
C LEU A 722 42.99 -16.12 8.03
N ILE A 723 41.85 -15.43 8.10
CA ILE A 723 40.59 -16.02 8.62
C ILE A 723 40.20 -17.23 7.80
N GLN A 724 40.28 -17.16 6.47
CA GLN A 724 39.91 -18.27 5.58
C GLN A 724 40.87 -19.45 5.67
N LEU A 725 42.17 -19.18 5.84
CA LEU A 725 43.20 -20.22 5.93
C LEU A 725 43.21 -20.93 7.29
N LEU A 726 42.94 -20.22 8.38
CA LEU A 726 43.16 -20.71 9.76
C LEU A 726 41.88 -21.09 10.53
N ASN A 727 40.68 -20.73 10.06
CA ASN A 727 39.43 -21.19 10.68
C ASN A 727 38.92 -22.50 10.07
N PHE A 728 39.10 -23.60 10.79
CA PHE A 728 38.58 -24.92 10.41
C PHE A 728 37.14 -25.20 10.88
N GLY A 729 36.53 -24.32 11.70
CA GLY A 729 35.27 -24.61 12.39
C GLY A 729 33.99 -23.95 11.84
N ARG A 730 34.07 -22.75 11.26
CA ARG A 730 32.91 -22.01 10.70
C ARG A 730 33.33 -21.13 9.53
N LYS A 731 32.52 -21.14 8.46
CA LYS A 731 32.73 -20.25 7.30
C LYS A 731 32.54 -18.78 7.73
N PRO A 732 33.51 -17.89 7.46
CA PRO A 732 33.35 -16.47 7.77
C PRO A 732 32.26 -15.85 6.89
N LYS A 733 31.69 -14.74 7.36
CA LYS A 733 30.85 -13.88 6.52
C LYS A 733 31.66 -13.30 5.35
N ALA A 734 30.96 -12.88 4.29
CA ALA A 734 31.60 -12.25 3.14
C ALA A 734 32.40 -11.00 3.56
N PHE A 735 33.58 -10.81 2.95
CA PHE A 735 34.46 -9.66 3.21
C PHE A 735 33.72 -8.32 3.11
N ILE A 736 32.85 -8.16 2.10
CA ILE A 736 32.10 -6.92 1.85
C ILE A 736 31.19 -6.59 3.06
N GLU A 737 30.60 -7.57 3.72
CA GLU A 737 29.82 -7.34 4.95
C GLU A 737 30.72 -6.94 6.12
N LEU A 738 31.83 -7.68 6.30
CA LEU A 738 32.75 -7.47 7.42
C LEU A 738 33.53 -6.15 7.32
N ALA A 739 33.76 -5.64 6.12
CA ALA A 739 34.50 -4.42 5.87
C ALA A 739 33.85 -3.16 6.49
N TYR A 740 32.52 -3.13 6.63
CA TYR A 740 31.83 -2.03 7.32
C TYR A 740 32.20 -1.94 8.81
N GLY A 741 32.77 -3.00 9.39
CA GLY A 741 33.35 -2.96 10.74
C GLY A 741 34.48 -1.94 10.89
N TYR A 742 35.21 -1.63 9.81
CA TYR A 742 36.29 -0.63 9.80
C TYR A 742 35.78 0.82 9.75
N LEU A 743 34.48 1.06 9.58
CA LEU A 743 33.93 2.41 9.40
C LEU A 743 34.25 3.38 10.57
N PRO A 744 34.16 2.98 11.86
CA PRO A 744 34.60 3.81 12.98
C PRO A 744 36.10 4.17 12.94
N LEU A 745 36.94 3.24 12.50
CA LEU A 745 38.37 3.48 12.29
C LEU A 745 38.61 4.48 11.16
N VAL A 746 37.90 4.37 10.04
CA VAL A 746 38.01 5.35 8.93
C VAL A 746 37.66 6.75 9.40
N LEU A 747 36.53 6.90 10.12
CA LEU A 747 36.12 8.19 10.64
C LEU A 747 37.12 8.74 11.66
N GLY A 748 37.54 7.90 12.62
CA GLY A 748 38.46 8.30 13.69
C GLY A 748 39.85 8.65 13.19
N ALA A 749 40.36 7.90 12.22
CA ALA A 749 41.66 8.17 11.61
C ALA A 749 41.68 9.50 10.86
N ASN A 750 40.63 9.77 10.06
CA ASN A 750 40.47 11.06 9.39
C ASN A 750 40.33 12.20 10.42
N LEU A 751 39.51 12.01 11.47
CA LEU A 751 39.38 13.01 12.54
C LEU A 751 40.71 13.25 13.25
N ALA A 752 41.46 12.20 13.60
CA ALA A 752 42.77 12.31 14.23
C ALA A 752 43.78 13.04 13.34
N HIS A 753 43.76 12.82 12.03
CA HIS A 753 44.59 13.58 11.10
C HIS A 753 44.28 15.10 11.17
N TYR A 754 43.00 15.48 11.03
CA TYR A 754 42.58 16.89 11.00
C TYR A 754 42.59 17.59 12.36
N LEU A 755 42.66 16.87 13.49
CA LEU A 755 42.73 17.49 14.82
C LEU A 755 43.96 18.40 14.99
N ARG A 756 45.10 18.06 14.38
CA ARG A 756 46.30 18.91 14.40
C ARG A 756 46.07 20.25 13.72
N LEU A 757 45.46 20.24 12.53
CA LEU A 757 45.10 21.44 11.79
C LEU A 757 44.05 22.27 12.55
N GLY A 758 42.98 21.64 13.03
CA GLY A 758 41.89 22.36 13.70
C GLY A 758 42.28 23.00 15.03
N LEU A 759 43.01 22.28 15.88
CA LEU A 759 43.42 22.79 17.21
C LEU A 759 44.73 23.60 17.17
N GLY A 760 45.56 23.39 16.15
CA GLY A 760 46.82 24.10 15.94
C GLY A 760 46.64 25.41 15.18
N GLU A 761 45.93 25.37 14.05
CA GLU A 761 45.79 26.50 13.13
C GLU A 761 44.41 27.15 13.20
N GLY A 762 43.34 26.38 13.44
CA GLY A 762 41.98 26.91 13.52
C GLY A 762 41.78 27.95 14.63
N GLY A 763 42.58 27.88 15.70
CA GLY A 763 42.63 28.89 16.76
C GLY A 763 43.21 30.25 16.36
N ARG A 764 43.79 30.37 15.16
CA ARG A 764 44.44 31.59 14.62
C ARG A 764 43.50 32.42 13.74
N ILE A 765 42.21 32.11 13.75
CA ILE A 765 41.23 32.64 12.81
C ILE A 765 41.18 34.17 12.76
N LEU A 766 41.33 34.85 13.91
CA LEU A 766 41.29 36.31 14.02
C LEU A 766 42.55 36.96 13.42
N PRO A 767 43.79 36.59 13.83
CA PRO A 767 45.01 37.04 13.18
C PRO A 767 45.03 36.77 11.66
N VAL A 768 44.61 35.57 11.24
CA VAL A 768 44.60 35.18 9.82
C VAL A 768 43.57 36.02 9.05
N ALA A 769 42.39 36.29 9.61
CA ALA A 769 41.39 37.15 8.99
C ALA A 769 41.89 38.58 8.81
N PHE A 770 42.59 39.14 9.81
CA PHE A 770 43.21 40.46 9.68
C PHE A 770 44.30 40.47 8.61
N ALA A 771 45.18 39.46 8.61
CA ALA A 771 46.22 39.30 7.60
C ALA A 771 45.66 39.15 6.18
N THR A 772 44.50 38.52 6.03
CA THR A 772 43.81 38.35 4.74
C THR A 772 43.46 39.69 4.09
N PHE A 773 43.10 40.69 4.90
CA PHE A 773 42.74 42.04 4.46
C PHE A 773 43.91 43.04 4.57
N GLY A 774 45.14 42.57 4.77
CA GLY A 774 46.33 43.41 4.85
C GLY A 774 46.49 44.18 6.18
N LEU A 775 45.75 43.79 7.22
CA LEU A 775 45.83 44.40 8.55
C LEU A 775 46.81 43.64 9.45
N HIS A 776 47.49 44.35 10.35
CA HIS A 776 48.38 43.76 11.36
C HIS A 776 47.55 43.14 12.50
N GLY A 777 47.61 41.82 12.63
CA GLY A 777 46.84 41.03 13.61
C GLY A 777 47.67 40.37 14.71
N GLU A 778 48.95 40.74 14.86
CA GLU A 778 49.92 40.05 15.74
C GLU A 778 49.58 40.11 17.24
N GLN A 779 48.74 41.08 17.65
CA GLN A 779 48.31 41.25 19.05
C GLN A 779 46.92 40.66 19.35
N LEU A 780 46.27 40.04 18.36
CA LEU A 780 44.94 39.46 18.56
C LEU A 780 45.00 38.15 19.34
N PRO A 781 43.95 37.83 20.12
CA PRO A 781 43.93 36.61 20.93
C PRO A 781 44.01 35.35 20.07
N LEU A 782 44.84 34.40 20.52
CA LEU A 782 45.10 33.10 19.88
C LEU A 782 44.56 31.98 20.77
N LEU A 783 43.76 31.08 20.20
CA LEU A 783 43.18 29.92 20.91
C LEU A 783 43.74 28.62 20.36
N VAL A 784 45.05 28.44 20.49
CA VAL A 784 45.77 27.26 19.98
C VAL A 784 46.00 26.26 21.12
N ALA A 785 45.70 24.99 20.88
CA ALA A 785 45.95 23.94 21.87
C ALA A 785 47.44 23.60 21.95
N HIS A 786 47.91 23.27 23.16
CA HIS A 786 49.28 22.80 23.34
C HIS A 786 49.51 21.49 22.55
N PRO A 787 50.67 21.28 21.90
CA PRO A 787 50.94 20.08 21.08
C PRO A 787 50.69 18.76 21.82
N ALA A 788 51.02 18.69 23.11
CA ALA A 788 50.74 17.51 23.94
C ALA A 788 49.23 17.19 24.06
N VAL A 789 48.38 18.21 24.11
CA VAL A 789 46.91 18.03 24.15
C VAL A 789 46.42 17.52 22.80
N ILE A 790 46.95 18.05 21.70
CA ILE A 790 46.64 17.58 20.35
C ILE A 790 47.02 16.11 20.20
N ALA A 791 48.26 15.74 20.55
CA ALA A 791 48.73 14.35 20.49
C ALA A 791 47.86 13.41 21.36
N PHE A 792 47.49 13.84 22.57
CA PHE A 792 46.59 13.07 23.44
C PHE A 792 45.20 12.86 22.80
N LEU A 793 44.62 13.90 22.19
CA LEU A 793 43.32 13.80 21.53
C LEU A 793 43.38 12.95 20.25
N GLN A 794 44.44 13.07 19.46
CA GLN A 794 44.67 12.22 18.29
C GLN A 794 44.78 10.75 18.70
N GLY A 795 45.60 10.45 19.70
CA GLY A 795 45.79 9.11 20.20
C GLY A 795 44.53 8.50 20.80
N SER A 796 43.86 9.23 21.69
CA SER A 796 42.60 8.76 22.30
C SER A 796 41.50 8.51 21.26
N THR A 797 41.41 9.35 20.23
CA THR A 797 40.50 9.15 19.09
C THR A 797 40.79 7.84 18.36
N LEU A 798 42.07 7.57 18.04
CA LEU A 798 42.47 6.32 17.36
C LEU A 798 42.17 5.08 18.21
N ILE A 799 42.52 5.09 19.49
CA ILE A 799 42.24 3.98 20.41
C ILE A 799 40.74 3.70 20.49
N PHE A 800 39.94 4.76 20.70
CA PHE A 800 38.49 4.62 20.79
C PHE A 800 37.89 4.09 19.49
N SER A 801 38.37 4.55 18.35
CA SER A 801 37.92 4.08 17.04
C SER A 801 38.27 2.62 16.75
N VAL A 802 39.46 2.14 17.16
CA VAL A 802 39.81 0.72 17.08
C VAL A 802 38.86 -0.13 17.94
N LEU A 803 38.58 0.30 19.17
CA LEU A 803 37.64 -0.39 20.06
C LEU A 803 36.23 -0.45 19.45
N LEU A 804 35.74 0.67 18.91
CA LEU A 804 34.45 0.71 18.22
C LEU A 804 34.42 -0.17 16.98
N THR A 805 35.50 -0.23 16.21
CA THR A 805 35.64 -1.11 15.05
C THR A 805 35.55 -2.59 15.46
N ILE A 806 36.19 -2.99 16.55
CA ILE A 806 36.09 -4.35 17.09
C ILE A 806 34.64 -4.66 17.51
N VAL A 807 34.01 -3.76 18.27
CA VAL A 807 32.62 -3.93 18.74
C VAL A 807 31.64 -4.03 17.57
N LEU A 808 31.77 -3.15 16.58
CA LEU A 808 30.90 -3.13 15.41
C LEU A 808 31.09 -4.38 14.55
N THR A 809 32.34 -4.79 14.31
CA THR A 809 32.67 -6.03 13.58
C THR A 809 32.03 -7.24 14.25
N GLN A 810 32.09 -7.32 15.59
CA GLN A 810 31.44 -8.40 16.35
C GLN A 810 29.91 -8.40 16.19
N LYS A 811 29.28 -7.22 16.22
CA LYS A 811 27.82 -7.08 16.05
C LYS A 811 27.37 -7.47 14.64
N ILE A 812 28.13 -7.08 13.60
CA ILE A 812 27.86 -7.42 12.19
C ILE A 812 28.02 -8.92 11.95
N ALA A 813 29.12 -9.50 12.45
CA ALA A 813 29.45 -10.89 12.23
C ALA A 813 28.54 -11.86 13.00
N ARG A 814 28.20 -11.53 14.26
CA ARG A 814 27.51 -12.42 15.21
C ARG A 814 28.23 -13.78 15.35
N GLN A 815 29.56 -13.75 15.33
CA GLN A 815 30.43 -14.92 15.43
C GLN A 815 31.30 -14.85 16.69
N PRO A 816 31.87 -15.97 17.16
CA PRO A 816 32.78 -15.97 18.31
C PRO A 816 34.02 -15.12 18.07
N LEU A 817 34.58 -14.54 19.14
CA LEU A 817 35.74 -13.64 19.06
C LEU A 817 36.98 -14.31 18.46
N LYS A 818 37.17 -15.61 18.71
CA LYS A 818 38.27 -16.41 18.14
C LYS A 818 38.22 -16.48 16.61
N THR A 819 37.03 -16.59 16.02
CA THR A 819 36.85 -16.68 14.56
C THR A 819 37.29 -15.40 13.87
N LEU A 820 37.14 -14.25 14.53
CA LEU A 820 37.44 -12.94 13.99
C LEU A 820 38.79 -12.37 14.47
N LEU A 821 39.61 -13.18 15.16
CA LEU A 821 40.86 -12.73 15.78
C LEU A 821 41.75 -11.98 14.80
N TRP A 822 41.98 -12.55 13.61
CA TRP A 822 42.83 -11.94 12.58
C TRP A 822 42.26 -10.62 12.04
N GLN A 823 40.94 -10.49 11.96
CA GLN A 823 40.32 -9.21 11.58
C GLN A 823 40.54 -8.13 12.65
N HIS A 824 40.40 -8.50 13.93
CA HIS A 824 40.66 -7.59 15.05
C HIS A 824 42.13 -7.20 15.13
N LEU A 825 43.04 -8.16 14.93
CA LEU A 825 44.48 -7.87 14.84
C LEU A 825 44.80 -6.97 13.64
N GLY A 826 44.14 -7.16 12.50
CA GLY A 826 44.26 -6.25 11.35
C GLY A 826 43.78 -4.83 11.67
N ALA A 827 42.66 -4.68 12.40
CA ALA A 827 42.19 -3.37 12.85
C ALA A 827 43.13 -2.71 13.86
N ILE A 828 43.69 -3.48 14.80
CA ILE A 828 44.70 -3.01 15.75
C ILE A 828 45.98 -2.60 15.01
N GLY A 829 46.43 -3.41 14.05
CA GLY A 829 47.60 -3.11 13.21
C GLY A 829 47.44 -1.82 12.43
N LEU A 830 46.28 -1.60 11.79
CA LEU A 830 45.95 -0.35 11.11
C LEU A 830 45.90 0.85 12.07
N GLY A 831 45.34 0.68 13.27
CA GLY A 831 45.33 1.73 14.29
C GLY A 831 46.73 2.06 14.80
N ALA A 832 47.58 1.06 14.98
CA ALA A 832 48.96 1.22 15.45
C ALA A 832 49.86 1.88 14.40
N SER A 833 49.73 1.51 13.12
CA SER A 833 50.47 2.18 12.04
C SER A 833 50.05 3.64 11.91
N MET A 834 48.76 3.95 12.01
CA MET A 834 48.27 5.33 12.00
C MET A 834 48.73 6.11 13.23
N TRP A 835 48.76 5.48 14.40
CA TRP A 835 49.32 6.11 15.59
C TRP A 835 50.78 6.50 15.37
N ALA A 836 51.59 5.61 14.82
CA ALA A 836 53.01 5.83 14.57
C ALA A 836 53.30 6.97 13.58
N ILE A 837 52.36 7.28 12.69
CA ILE A 837 52.52 8.28 11.63
C ILE A 837 51.85 9.63 12.00
N ILE A 838 50.79 9.60 12.82
CA ILE A 838 50.00 10.80 13.16
C ILE A 838 50.48 11.44 14.47
N VAL A 839 50.84 10.62 15.46
CA VAL A 839 51.10 11.06 16.84
C VAL A 839 52.60 11.21 17.11
N PHE A 840 53.41 10.32 16.55
CA PHE A 840 54.87 10.38 16.56
C PHE A 840 55.38 10.91 15.23
#